data_AF-A0A9B0T4R3-F1
#
_entry.id   AF-A0A9B0T4R3-F1
#
_cell.length_a   1.000
_cell.length_b   1.000
_cell.length_c   1.000
_cell.angle_alpha   90.00
_cell.angle_beta   90.00
_cell.angle_gamma   90.00
#
_symmetry.space_group_name_H-M   'P 1'
#
loop_
_entity.id
_entity.type
_entity.pdbx_description
1 polymer ?
#
loop_
_entity_poly.entity_id
_entity_poly.type
_entity_poly.pdbx_seq_one_letter_code
_entity_poly.pdbx_strand_id
1 'polypeptide(L)'
;MSLWGEPLQAPPPSASQQLPVAPPGLPLPPLASATLNRLQEPLLRRLSESLDRAPEGRGWRRLAEVAGSRGRLRLSCLDLEQCSLRVLEPEGSPSLCLLKLLGEKGCTVTELSDFLQTLEHTDALQLLSPPGIKIIVNPESKAVLAGQFVKLCCRASGHPFVQYQWFKMNKEIPYGNCPELIFKTVHVKDSGFYVCRVNNTSTFEFSQWSQLEVCDVTEITENSRRSLDCVTESKLQICVEPTSQRLRPGRTLVLQCIAVGSPIPHYQWFRNELPLAHETKKLYVVPCVDLEHQGTYWCRVYNEQDTQDSRKVDIILGRTDEAVECTEDELNNLGHPDNKEQSNDQSLAKDKVALLIGNMNYWEHPKLKAPLVDVYELTNLLRQLDFKVVSLLDLTESEMRNAVDEFLLLLDKGVYGLLYYAGHGYENFGNSFMVPVDAPNPYRSENCLCVQNILKLMQEKETGLNVFLLDMCRKRNDYDDTIPILDALKVTANIVFGYATCQGAEAFEIQHSGLANGIFMKFLKDRLLENKKITVLLDEVAEDMGKCHLTKGKQALEIRSSLSEKRALTDPIQGTTCSAESLVRNLQWAKAHELPESMCLKFQCGVQIQLGFAAEFSNVMIIYTSIVHKPPEILMCEAYVTDFPLDLDIDPKDANKGTPEETGSFLVSKDLPKHCLYTRLSSLQKLKEQLIFTVCLSYQYSGLEETVEEKQEVNVGKPLIAKLDIHRGLGRKASFQTCLLSNGPYQSPASTPGVAGHYHSSQDPFPDMYHSHASNSSRTMPLESCHCSRTPDPLTSSYRTHQYASQFGSSNVPVETTDEITFSFSDGLRISEK
;
A
#
# COMPACT_ATOMS: atom_id res chain seq x y z
N MET A 1 -79.69 25.84 29.89
CA MET A 1 -78.80 26.59 28.98
C MET A 1 -77.38 26.15 29.32
N SER A 2 -76.46 25.88 28.40
CA SER A 2 -76.40 25.96 26.92
C SER A 2 -76.11 24.55 26.33
N LEU A 3 -76.66 24.09 25.20
CA LEU A 3 -76.67 24.59 23.81
C LEU A 3 -75.34 24.39 23.05
N TRP A 4 -75.45 23.80 21.84
CA TRP A 4 -74.41 23.45 20.85
C TRP A 4 -73.41 22.34 21.29
N GLY A 5 -73.09 21.32 20.49
CA GLY A 5 -73.62 20.89 19.18
C GLY A 5 -72.63 19.97 18.44
N GLU A 6 -72.94 18.69 18.24
CA GLU A 6 -72.02 17.71 17.62
C GLU A 6 -71.97 17.79 16.08
N PRO A 7 -70.78 17.65 15.45
CA PRO A 7 -70.64 17.46 14.01
C PRO A 7 -70.70 15.97 13.61
N LEU A 8 -71.23 15.71 12.40
CA LEU A 8 -71.50 14.37 11.87
C LEU A 8 -70.24 13.56 11.51
N GLN A 9 -70.31 12.23 11.64
CA GLN A 9 -69.31 11.30 11.11
C GLN A 9 -69.34 11.26 9.57
N ALA A 10 -68.15 11.16 8.96
CA ALA A 10 -67.97 10.83 7.55
C ALA A 10 -67.46 9.38 7.39
N PRO A 11 -67.78 8.69 6.26
CA PRO A 11 -67.41 7.29 6.05
C PRO A 11 -65.91 7.10 5.75
N PRO A 12 -65.34 5.90 5.99
CA PRO A 12 -63.94 5.62 5.70
C PRO A 12 -63.65 5.61 4.18
N PRO A 13 -62.48 6.09 3.73
CA PRO A 13 -62.09 6.06 2.32
C PRO A 13 -61.81 4.63 1.83
N SER A 14 -62.22 4.36 0.59
CA SER A 14 -62.01 3.07 -0.09
C SER A 14 -60.54 2.78 -0.39
N ALA A 15 -60.15 1.50 -0.29
CA ALA A 15 -58.80 1.05 -0.64
C ALA A 15 -58.49 1.29 -2.13
N SER A 16 -57.47 2.11 -2.40
CA SER A 16 -56.90 2.30 -3.74
C SER A 16 -55.88 1.20 -4.05
N GLN A 17 -55.99 0.60 -5.24
CA GLN A 17 -55.07 -0.44 -5.70
C GLN A 17 -53.68 0.16 -5.98
N GLN A 18 -52.63 -0.56 -5.59
CA GLN A 18 -51.26 -0.23 -5.98
C GLN A 18 -51.07 -0.47 -7.47
N LEU A 19 -50.79 0.58 -8.24
CA LEU A 19 -50.24 0.44 -9.59
C LEU A 19 -48.79 -0.05 -9.50
N PRO A 20 -48.34 -0.95 -10.40
CA PRO A 20 -47.00 -1.51 -10.33
C PRO A 20 -45.93 -0.44 -10.60
N VAL A 21 -44.86 -0.49 -9.80
CA VAL A 21 -43.69 0.40 -9.96
C VAL A 21 -42.97 0.02 -11.26
N ALA A 22 -42.79 1.00 -12.15
CA ALA A 22 -42.00 0.82 -13.36
C ALA A 22 -40.51 0.60 -13.00
N PRO A 23 -39.77 -0.26 -13.74
CA PRO A 23 -38.35 -0.47 -13.48
C PRO A 23 -37.56 0.83 -13.67
N PRO A 24 -36.42 1.00 -12.96
CA PRO A 24 -35.58 2.18 -13.13
C PRO A 24 -35.07 2.27 -14.57
N GLY A 25 -35.42 3.34 -15.26
CA GLY A 25 -34.99 3.58 -16.64
C GLY A 25 -33.47 3.75 -16.73
N LEU A 26 -32.90 3.35 -17.87
CA LEU A 26 -31.51 3.60 -18.22
C LEU A 26 -31.15 5.09 -18.05
N PRO A 27 -29.94 5.44 -17.59
CA PRO A 27 -29.51 6.83 -17.49
C PRO A 27 -29.66 7.54 -18.84
N LEU A 28 -30.42 8.64 -18.85
CA LEU A 28 -30.44 9.53 -20.01
C LEU A 28 -29.04 10.13 -20.20
N PRO A 29 -28.52 10.20 -21.44
CA PRO A 29 -27.22 10.82 -21.68
C PRO A 29 -27.24 12.30 -21.26
N PRO A 30 -26.09 12.86 -20.86
CA PRO A 30 -26.02 14.24 -20.37
C PRO A 30 -26.56 15.23 -21.41
N LEU A 31 -27.25 16.27 -20.93
CA LEU A 31 -28.00 17.21 -21.78
C LEU A 31 -27.16 17.85 -22.90
N ALA A 32 -25.84 17.96 -22.67
CA ALA A 32 -24.86 18.48 -23.62
C ALA A 32 -24.82 17.74 -24.98
N SER A 33 -25.12 16.44 -25.03
CA SER A 33 -25.16 15.65 -26.27
C SER A 33 -26.58 15.45 -26.83
N ALA A 34 -27.59 16.11 -26.25
CA ALA A 34 -28.96 16.00 -26.72
C ALA A 34 -29.17 16.78 -28.02
N THR A 35 -29.88 16.17 -28.98
CA THR A 35 -30.45 16.88 -30.14
C THR A 35 -31.47 17.92 -29.65
N LEU A 36 -31.54 19.08 -30.30
CA LEU A 36 -32.39 20.19 -29.87
C LEU A 36 -33.89 19.82 -29.73
N ASN A 37 -34.36 18.89 -30.57
CA ASN A 37 -35.72 18.30 -30.52
C ASN A 37 -36.01 17.47 -29.25
N ARG A 38 -35.05 17.29 -28.33
CA ARG A 38 -35.24 16.65 -27.02
C ARG A 38 -35.41 17.63 -25.86
N LEU A 39 -35.32 18.95 -26.10
CA LEU A 39 -35.65 19.95 -25.10
C LEU A 39 -37.16 19.96 -24.81
N GLN A 40 -37.54 20.27 -23.57
CA GLN A 40 -38.95 20.38 -23.19
C GLN A 40 -39.58 21.62 -23.83
N GLU A 41 -40.80 21.49 -24.36
CA GLU A 41 -41.53 22.58 -25.05
C GLU A 41 -41.62 23.90 -24.22
N PRO A 42 -41.81 23.91 -22.89
CA PRO A 42 -41.78 25.14 -22.09
C PRO A 42 -40.42 25.85 -22.08
N LEU A 43 -39.31 25.11 -22.21
CA LEU A 43 -37.97 25.68 -22.35
C LEU A 43 -37.78 26.26 -23.75
N LEU A 44 -38.19 25.52 -24.79
CA LEU A 44 -38.15 25.98 -26.19
C LEU A 44 -38.95 27.26 -26.39
N ARG A 45 -40.13 27.40 -25.76
CA ARG A 45 -40.93 28.64 -25.78
C ARG A 45 -40.22 29.82 -25.14
N ARG A 46 -39.62 29.64 -23.95
CA ARG A 46 -38.86 30.71 -23.28
C ARG A 46 -37.62 31.14 -24.07
N LEU A 47 -36.94 30.19 -24.72
CA LEU A 47 -35.83 30.47 -25.64
C LEU A 47 -36.32 31.21 -26.90
N SER A 48 -37.44 30.82 -27.49
CA SER A 48 -37.99 31.48 -28.67
C SER A 48 -38.52 32.89 -28.36
N GLU A 49 -39.18 33.10 -27.23
CA GLU A 49 -39.57 34.44 -26.75
C GLU A 49 -38.36 35.35 -26.53
N SER A 50 -37.24 34.80 -26.03
CA SER A 50 -35.99 35.54 -25.83
C SER A 50 -35.29 35.90 -27.16
N LEU A 51 -35.48 35.10 -28.21
CA LEU A 51 -34.92 35.32 -29.55
C LEU A 51 -35.80 36.18 -30.46
N ASP A 52 -37.13 36.18 -30.27
CA ASP A 52 -38.07 37.06 -30.97
C ASP A 52 -38.08 38.49 -30.39
N ARG A 53 -37.80 38.65 -29.08
CA ARG A 53 -37.69 39.95 -28.41
C ARG A 53 -36.28 40.54 -28.41
N ALA A 54 -35.30 39.85 -29.01
CA ALA A 54 -33.92 40.31 -29.05
C ALA A 54 -33.75 41.55 -29.96
N PRO A 55 -32.81 42.46 -29.66
CA PRO A 55 -32.51 43.61 -30.51
C PRO A 55 -31.92 43.17 -31.87
N GLU A 56 -31.90 44.11 -32.82
CA GLU A 56 -31.30 43.90 -34.14
C GLU A 56 -29.86 43.38 -34.02
N GLY A 57 -29.52 42.38 -34.84
CA GLY A 57 -28.23 41.69 -34.78
C GLY A 57 -28.11 40.60 -33.72
N ARG A 58 -29.08 40.40 -32.81
CA ARG A 58 -29.08 39.25 -31.85
C ARG A 58 -30.29 38.32 -31.93
N GLY A 59 -31.33 38.67 -32.71
CA GLY A 59 -32.52 37.82 -32.92
C GLY A 59 -32.34 36.67 -33.90
N TRP A 60 -33.40 35.87 -34.07
CA TRP A 60 -33.39 34.58 -34.80
C TRP A 60 -32.81 34.61 -36.21
N ARG A 61 -32.98 35.71 -36.98
CA ARG A 61 -32.39 35.83 -38.32
C ARG A 61 -30.87 35.75 -38.27
N ARG A 62 -30.23 36.39 -37.28
CA ARG A 62 -28.78 36.29 -37.08
C ARG A 62 -28.38 34.90 -36.55
N LEU A 63 -29.19 34.27 -35.71
CA LEU A 63 -28.97 32.88 -35.29
C LEU A 63 -28.99 31.91 -36.49
N ALA A 64 -29.88 32.12 -37.47
CA ALA A 64 -29.93 31.33 -38.69
C ALA A 64 -28.69 31.53 -39.59
N GLU A 65 -28.21 32.78 -39.72
CA GLU A 65 -26.95 33.09 -40.42
C GLU A 65 -25.74 32.43 -39.75
N VAL A 66 -25.62 32.56 -38.42
CA VAL A 66 -24.52 31.99 -37.63
C VAL A 66 -24.55 30.46 -37.66
N ALA A 67 -25.70 29.84 -37.45
CA ALA A 67 -25.85 28.38 -37.57
C ALA A 67 -25.55 27.89 -38.99
N GLY A 68 -25.99 28.62 -40.01
CA GLY A 68 -25.77 28.32 -41.43
C GLY A 68 -24.30 28.35 -41.88
N SER A 69 -23.39 28.92 -41.07
CA SER A 69 -21.94 28.81 -41.29
C SER A 69 -21.44 27.36 -41.15
N ARG A 70 -22.04 26.56 -40.24
CA ARG A 70 -21.85 25.11 -40.19
C ARG A 70 -22.74 24.48 -41.26
N GLY A 71 -22.21 24.31 -42.47
CA GLY A 71 -22.98 24.06 -43.70
C GLY A 71 -24.09 22.98 -43.68
N ARG A 72 -24.05 22.01 -42.75
CA ARG A 72 -25.13 21.02 -42.52
C ARG A 72 -26.43 21.63 -41.94
N LEU A 73 -26.33 22.75 -41.22
CA LEU A 73 -27.43 23.51 -40.62
C LEU A 73 -27.89 24.67 -41.53
N ARG A 74 -27.32 24.80 -42.74
CA ARG A 74 -27.65 25.88 -43.67
C ARG A 74 -29.08 25.71 -44.20
N LEU A 75 -29.93 26.69 -43.87
CA LEU A 75 -31.30 26.78 -44.36
C LEU A 75 -31.34 27.53 -45.71
N SER A 76 -32.37 27.25 -46.50
CA SER A 76 -32.66 27.96 -47.75
C SER A 76 -33.45 29.24 -47.51
N CYS A 77 -33.52 30.13 -48.51
CA CYS A 77 -34.35 31.35 -48.42
C CYS A 77 -35.82 31.00 -48.14
N LEU A 78 -36.33 29.93 -48.75
CA LEU A 78 -37.70 29.46 -48.57
C LEU A 78 -37.98 29.00 -47.13
N ASP A 79 -37.03 28.33 -46.48
CA ASP A 79 -37.15 27.92 -45.07
C ASP A 79 -37.20 29.14 -44.13
N LEU A 80 -36.43 30.18 -44.43
CA LEU A 80 -36.38 31.43 -43.66
C LEU A 80 -37.61 32.31 -43.90
N GLU A 81 -38.15 32.31 -45.11
CA GLU A 81 -39.45 32.91 -45.44
C GLU A 81 -40.59 32.21 -44.68
N GLN A 82 -40.62 30.87 -44.68
CA GLN A 82 -41.59 30.09 -43.89
C GLN A 82 -41.49 30.39 -42.38
N CYS A 83 -40.28 30.47 -41.82
CA CYS A 83 -40.10 30.94 -40.44
C CYS A 83 -40.66 32.35 -40.23
N SER A 84 -40.37 33.28 -41.14
CA SER A 84 -40.81 34.67 -41.02
C SER A 84 -42.33 34.83 -41.15
N LEU A 85 -43.01 33.97 -41.91
CA LEU A 85 -44.46 34.00 -42.09
C LEU A 85 -45.24 33.57 -40.84
N ARG A 86 -44.61 32.87 -39.89
CA ARG A 86 -45.25 32.49 -38.61
C ARG A 86 -45.71 33.68 -37.77
N VAL A 87 -45.12 34.86 -37.96
CA VAL A 87 -45.58 36.11 -37.29
C VAL A 87 -47.01 36.52 -37.65
N LEU A 88 -47.62 35.89 -38.66
CA LEU A 88 -49.02 36.09 -39.07
C LEU A 88 -50.00 35.17 -38.31
N GLU A 89 -49.50 34.19 -37.56
CA GLU A 89 -50.31 33.28 -36.73
C GLU A 89 -50.42 33.86 -35.30
N PRO A 90 -51.59 33.84 -34.62
CA PRO A 90 -51.76 34.51 -33.32
C PRO A 90 -50.82 34.06 -32.19
N GLU A 91 -50.30 32.83 -32.26
CA GLU A 91 -49.36 32.22 -31.32
C GLU A 91 -48.05 31.82 -32.02
N GLY A 92 -47.79 32.37 -33.22
CA GLY A 92 -46.71 31.95 -34.10
C GLY A 92 -45.39 32.67 -33.82
N SER A 93 -44.38 31.89 -33.41
CA SER A 93 -43.03 32.39 -33.16
C SER A 93 -42.07 32.00 -34.31
N PRO A 94 -41.51 32.98 -35.06
CA PRO A 94 -40.45 32.73 -36.02
C PRO A 94 -39.21 32.05 -35.41
N SER A 95 -38.83 32.45 -34.18
CA SER A 95 -37.76 31.79 -33.44
C SER A 95 -38.05 30.32 -33.12
N LEU A 96 -39.28 29.98 -32.72
CA LEU A 96 -39.67 28.60 -32.42
C LEU A 96 -39.68 27.73 -33.69
N CYS A 97 -40.10 28.31 -34.81
CA CYS A 97 -40.03 27.67 -36.13
C CYS A 97 -38.58 27.39 -36.54
N LEU A 98 -37.69 28.38 -36.38
CA LEU A 98 -36.26 28.20 -36.62
C LEU A 98 -35.64 27.11 -35.74
N LEU A 99 -35.89 27.13 -34.43
CA LEU A 99 -35.34 26.15 -33.50
C LEU A 99 -35.77 24.72 -33.83
N LYS A 100 -37.03 24.52 -34.26
CA LYS A 100 -37.53 23.20 -34.68
C LYS A 100 -36.86 22.74 -35.98
N LEU A 101 -36.72 23.61 -36.99
CA LEU A 101 -35.97 23.27 -38.21
C LEU A 101 -34.48 22.97 -37.93
N LEU A 102 -33.82 23.74 -37.06
CA LEU A 102 -32.43 23.47 -36.67
C LEU A 102 -32.29 22.11 -35.94
N GLY A 103 -33.26 21.75 -35.11
CA GLY A 103 -33.30 20.43 -34.46
C GLY A 103 -33.57 19.28 -35.43
N GLU A 104 -34.41 19.47 -36.45
CA GLU A 104 -34.61 18.53 -37.56
C GLU A 104 -33.35 18.36 -38.42
N LYS A 105 -32.55 19.41 -38.60
CA LYS A 105 -31.20 19.35 -39.22
C LYS A 105 -30.12 18.79 -38.26
N GLY A 106 -30.51 18.32 -37.08
CA GLY A 106 -29.61 17.68 -36.11
C GLY A 106 -28.69 18.65 -35.37
N CYS A 107 -29.14 19.87 -35.06
CA CYS A 107 -28.46 20.75 -34.11
C CYS A 107 -28.55 20.16 -32.69
N THR A 108 -27.48 20.26 -31.90
CA THR A 108 -27.48 19.88 -30.47
C THR A 108 -27.63 21.09 -29.55
N VAL A 109 -27.91 20.84 -28.27
CA VAL A 109 -28.00 21.90 -27.24
C VAL A 109 -26.65 22.61 -27.03
N THR A 110 -25.53 21.88 -27.13
CA THR A 110 -24.18 22.46 -27.08
C THR A 110 -23.92 23.40 -28.26
N GLU A 111 -24.24 22.99 -29.49
CA GLU A 111 -24.02 23.83 -30.66
C GLU A 111 -24.93 25.06 -30.69
N LEU A 112 -26.17 24.94 -30.21
CA LEU A 112 -27.02 26.12 -29.99
C LEU A 112 -26.37 27.07 -28.95
N SER A 113 -25.72 26.53 -27.91
CA SER A 113 -24.99 27.34 -26.94
C SER A 113 -23.79 28.06 -27.58
N ASP A 114 -23.00 27.37 -28.42
CA ASP A 114 -21.91 27.98 -29.21
C ASP A 114 -22.44 29.18 -30.04
N PHE A 115 -23.57 29.01 -30.71
CA PHE A 115 -24.16 30.06 -31.54
C PHE A 115 -24.70 31.22 -30.71
N LEU A 116 -25.40 30.95 -29.60
CA LEU A 116 -25.90 31.99 -28.69
C LEU A 116 -24.76 32.77 -28.01
N GLN A 117 -23.63 32.12 -27.72
CA GLN A 117 -22.40 32.77 -27.26
C GLN A 117 -21.75 33.63 -28.36
N THR A 118 -21.75 33.15 -29.60
CA THR A 118 -21.31 33.92 -30.78
C THR A 118 -22.20 35.14 -31.07
N LEU A 119 -23.45 35.12 -30.61
CA LEU A 119 -24.41 36.24 -30.68
C LEU A 119 -24.38 37.16 -29.44
N GLU A 120 -23.59 36.84 -28.41
CA GLU A 120 -23.59 37.50 -27.10
C GLU A 120 -25.00 37.55 -26.45
N HIS A 121 -25.83 36.53 -26.68
CA HIS A 121 -27.21 36.47 -26.15
C HIS A 121 -27.24 35.85 -24.75
N THR A 122 -26.90 36.69 -23.76
CA THR A 122 -26.79 36.33 -22.33
C THR A 122 -28.02 35.64 -21.76
N ASP A 123 -29.20 36.12 -22.14
CA ASP A 123 -30.45 35.72 -21.50
C ASP A 123 -30.86 34.31 -21.97
N ALA A 124 -30.69 34.05 -23.27
CA ALA A 124 -30.89 32.72 -23.85
C ALA A 124 -29.85 31.71 -23.33
N LEU A 125 -28.60 32.13 -23.08
CA LEU A 125 -27.57 31.29 -22.44
C LEU A 125 -27.91 30.97 -20.98
N GLN A 126 -28.40 31.93 -20.19
CA GLN A 126 -28.78 31.71 -18.79
C GLN A 126 -29.98 30.76 -18.66
N LEU A 127 -30.86 30.70 -19.67
CA LEU A 127 -31.93 29.70 -19.76
C LEU A 127 -31.40 28.28 -20.02
N LEU A 128 -30.21 28.14 -20.64
CA LEU A 128 -29.54 26.85 -20.89
C LEU A 128 -28.59 26.44 -19.75
N SER A 129 -28.08 27.40 -18.96
CA SER A 129 -27.16 27.13 -17.85
C SER A 129 -27.37 28.09 -16.66
N PRO A 130 -28.17 27.71 -15.64
CA PRO A 130 -28.37 28.49 -14.42
C PRO A 130 -27.23 28.32 -13.40
N PRO A 131 -27.03 29.28 -12.48
CA PRO A 131 -25.94 29.23 -11.50
C PRO A 131 -26.07 28.06 -10.50
N GLY A 132 -24.93 27.48 -10.13
CA GLY A 132 -24.82 26.30 -9.27
C GLY A 132 -25.10 26.53 -7.78
N ILE A 133 -24.85 25.49 -6.99
CA ILE A 133 -25.04 25.50 -5.54
C ILE A 133 -23.87 26.26 -4.89
N LYS A 134 -24.14 27.02 -3.82
CA LYS A 134 -23.13 27.65 -2.98
C LYS A 134 -23.46 27.43 -1.50
N ILE A 135 -22.47 26.98 -0.72
CA ILE A 135 -22.58 26.86 0.74
C ILE A 135 -22.23 28.22 1.38
N ILE A 136 -23.01 28.58 2.39
CA ILE A 136 -23.01 29.89 3.07
C ILE A 136 -22.57 29.73 4.54
N VAL A 137 -23.00 28.65 5.20
CA VAL A 137 -22.60 28.29 6.56
C VAL A 137 -22.12 26.84 6.53
N ASN A 138 -20.90 26.60 7.00
CA ASN A 138 -20.35 25.27 7.24
C ASN A 138 -20.58 24.88 8.72
N PRO A 139 -20.64 23.57 9.04
CA PRO A 139 -20.72 23.12 10.41
C PRO A 139 -19.40 23.32 11.15
N GLU A 140 -19.50 23.76 12.40
CA GLU A 140 -18.37 23.98 13.29
C GLU A 140 -17.96 22.67 13.99
N SER A 141 -16.67 22.47 14.22
CA SER A 141 -16.14 21.35 15.03
C SER A 141 -16.22 21.68 16.51
N LYS A 142 -16.66 20.75 17.37
CA LYS A 142 -16.80 20.99 18.82
C LYS A 142 -16.62 19.73 19.67
N ALA A 143 -16.16 19.93 20.90
CA ALA A 143 -16.14 18.92 21.96
C ALA A 143 -17.24 19.19 22.99
N VAL A 144 -17.96 18.15 23.40
CA VAL A 144 -19.12 18.20 24.30
C VAL A 144 -19.11 17.02 25.28
N LEU A 145 -19.89 17.09 26.35
CA LEU A 145 -20.11 15.98 27.27
C LEU A 145 -21.24 15.07 26.78
N ALA A 146 -21.12 13.77 27.06
CA ALA A 146 -22.22 12.82 26.90
C ALA A 146 -23.47 13.30 27.68
N GLY A 147 -24.64 13.17 27.05
CA GLY A 147 -25.92 13.66 27.54
C GLY A 147 -26.33 15.06 27.05
N GLN A 148 -25.39 15.89 26.58
CA GLN A 148 -25.69 17.26 26.14
C GLN A 148 -26.51 17.31 24.83
N PHE A 149 -27.20 18.44 24.63
CA PHE A 149 -27.77 18.83 23.34
C PHE A 149 -26.64 19.28 22.40
N VAL A 150 -26.74 18.94 21.11
CA VAL A 150 -25.76 19.35 20.10
C VAL A 150 -26.47 19.69 18.80
N LYS A 151 -26.17 20.86 18.25
CA LYS A 151 -26.56 21.24 16.88
C LYS A 151 -25.36 21.47 15.97
N LEU A 152 -25.35 20.84 14.79
CA LEU A 152 -24.48 21.16 13.65
C LEU A 152 -25.30 21.84 12.55
N CYS A 153 -24.79 22.90 11.94
CA CYS A 153 -25.52 23.71 10.96
C CYS A 153 -24.80 23.72 9.60
N CYS A 154 -25.52 23.45 8.52
CA CYS A 154 -25.08 23.71 7.14
C CYS A 154 -26.18 24.49 6.41
N ARG A 155 -25.84 25.62 5.81
CA ARG A 155 -26.80 26.47 5.06
C ARG A 155 -26.22 26.83 3.71
N ALA A 156 -27.07 26.87 2.68
CA ALA A 156 -26.65 26.96 1.28
C ALA A 156 -27.75 27.59 0.41
N SER A 157 -27.37 28.02 -0.79
CA SER A 157 -28.25 28.58 -1.82
C SER A 157 -28.07 27.87 -3.16
N GLY A 158 -29.16 27.71 -3.91
CA GLY A 158 -29.19 27.15 -5.26
C GLY A 158 -30.61 27.23 -5.83
N HIS A 159 -30.74 27.28 -7.16
CA HIS A 159 -32.02 27.48 -7.86
C HIS A 159 -32.46 26.21 -8.62
N PRO A 160 -33.72 25.75 -8.53
CA PRO A 160 -34.86 26.42 -7.89
C PRO A 160 -34.93 26.27 -6.36
N PHE A 161 -34.34 25.23 -5.79
CA PHE A 161 -34.25 25.00 -4.35
C PHE A 161 -33.09 24.05 -4.03
N VAL A 162 -32.69 23.99 -2.76
CA VAL A 162 -31.67 23.05 -2.27
C VAL A 162 -32.26 22.05 -1.28
N GLN A 163 -31.78 20.82 -1.37
CA GLN A 163 -32.00 19.73 -0.42
C GLN A 163 -30.71 19.46 0.33
N TYR A 164 -30.84 18.94 1.56
CA TYR A 164 -29.71 18.61 2.43
C TYR A 164 -29.68 17.10 2.67
N GLN A 165 -28.50 16.53 2.87
CA GLN A 165 -28.35 15.19 3.44
C GLN A 165 -27.04 15.08 4.22
N TRP A 166 -27.14 14.75 5.51
CA TRP A 166 -25.99 14.57 6.40
C TRP A 166 -25.40 13.16 6.31
N PHE A 167 -24.09 13.10 6.47
CA PHE A 167 -23.29 11.88 6.51
C PHE A 167 -22.41 11.89 7.77
N LYS A 168 -22.23 10.72 8.38
CA LYS A 168 -21.20 10.46 9.38
C LYS A 168 -20.15 9.57 8.73
N MET A 169 -18.94 10.11 8.54
CA MET A 169 -17.92 9.50 7.68
C MET A 169 -18.56 9.10 6.34
N ASN A 170 -18.47 7.84 5.91
CA ASN A 170 -19.02 7.35 4.64
C ASN A 170 -20.46 6.81 4.75
N LYS A 171 -21.20 7.05 5.86
CA LYS A 171 -22.56 6.54 6.06
C LYS A 171 -23.58 7.67 6.12
N GLU A 172 -24.64 7.54 5.32
CA GLU A 172 -25.78 8.46 5.32
C GLU A 172 -26.55 8.39 6.65
N ILE A 173 -26.95 9.54 7.19
CA ILE A 173 -27.70 9.62 8.45
C ILE A 173 -29.21 9.58 8.15
N PRO A 174 -29.95 8.57 8.62
CA PRO A 174 -31.41 8.51 8.45
C PRO A 174 -32.09 9.77 8.99
N TYR A 175 -32.97 10.36 8.18
CA TYR A 175 -33.68 11.62 8.50
C TYR A 175 -32.78 12.86 8.66
N GLY A 176 -31.48 12.75 8.34
CA GLY A 176 -30.55 13.86 8.28
C GLY A 176 -30.75 14.75 7.05
N ASN A 177 -31.99 15.10 6.69
CA ASN A 177 -32.31 15.82 5.44
C ASN A 177 -32.58 17.34 5.64
N CYS A 178 -32.22 17.87 6.81
CA CYS A 178 -32.42 19.27 7.20
C CYS A 178 -31.09 20.05 7.25
N PRO A 179 -31.11 21.39 7.11
CA PRO A 179 -29.92 22.24 7.25
C PRO A 179 -29.31 22.23 8.66
N GLU A 180 -29.99 21.65 9.66
CA GLU A 180 -29.50 21.54 11.02
C GLU A 180 -29.61 20.07 11.48
N LEU A 181 -28.48 19.45 11.81
CA LEU A 181 -28.40 18.11 12.41
C LEU A 181 -28.40 18.27 13.93
N ILE A 182 -29.41 17.70 14.59
CA ILE A 182 -29.69 17.93 16.01
C ILE A 182 -29.65 16.61 16.79
N PHE A 183 -28.73 16.51 17.74
CA PHE A 183 -28.70 15.47 18.76
C PHE A 183 -29.35 16.05 20.02
N LYS A 184 -30.52 15.53 20.41
CA LYS A 184 -31.20 15.96 21.66
C LYS A 184 -30.43 15.54 22.91
N THR A 185 -29.71 14.42 22.82
CA THR A 185 -28.92 13.80 23.87
C THR A 185 -27.79 13.06 23.16
N VAL A 186 -26.57 13.58 23.22
CA VAL A 186 -25.42 13.03 22.50
C VAL A 186 -24.75 11.90 23.29
N HIS A 187 -24.28 10.86 22.61
CA HIS A 187 -23.61 9.70 23.21
C HIS A 187 -22.19 9.55 22.67
N VAL A 188 -21.33 8.77 23.34
CA VAL A 188 -19.94 8.52 22.90
C VAL A 188 -19.86 7.98 21.46
N LYS A 189 -20.78 7.07 21.10
CA LYS A 189 -20.97 6.54 19.73
C LYS A 189 -21.28 7.60 18.66
N ASP A 190 -21.74 8.78 19.08
CA ASP A 190 -22.06 9.91 18.20
C ASP A 190 -20.80 10.76 17.92
N SER A 191 -19.69 10.55 18.63
CA SER A 191 -18.36 11.12 18.30
C SER A 191 -17.88 10.71 16.89
N GLY A 192 -17.32 11.64 16.11
CA GLY A 192 -16.78 11.40 14.76
C GLY A 192 -16.89 12.59 13.81
N PHE A 193 -16.57 12.36 12.53
CA PHE A 193 -16.61 13.38 11.48
C PHE A 193 -17.94 13.40 10.72
N TYR A 194 -18.47 14.60 10.50
CA TYR A 194 -19.76 14.89 9.89
C TYR A 194 -19.61 15.83 8.70
N VAL A 195 -20.34 15.55 7.62
CA VAL A 195 -20.42 16.41 6.44
C VAL A 195 -21.87 16.47 5.94
N CYS A 196 -22.27 17.62 5.40
CA CYS A 196 -23.56 17.77 4.73
C CYS A 196 -23.37 17.82 3.22
N ARG A 197 -24.00 16.91 2.49
CA ARG A 197 -24.26 17.08 1.06
C ARG A 197 -25.39 18.10 0.91
N VAL A 198 -25.27 18.99 -0.06
CA VAL A 198 -26.34 19.89 -0.51
C VAL A 198 -26.58 19.58 -1.98
N ASN A 199 -27.81 19.24 -2.37
CA ASN A 199 -28.13 18.91 -3.76
C ASN A 199 -29.30 19.75 -4.31
N ASN A 200 -29.35 19.83 -5.63
CA ASN A 200 -30.37 20.49 -6.44
C ASN A 200 -30.81 19.49 -7.53
N THR A 201 -31.70 19.89 -8.45
CA THR A 201 -32.17 19.02 -9.56
C THR A 201 -31.06 18.60 -10.54
N SER A 202 -29.91 19.29 -10.53
CA SER A 202 -28.89 19.18 -11.59
C SER A 202 -27.46 18.98 -11.06
N THR A 203 -27.19 19.26 -9.79
CA THR A 203 -25.84 19.24 -9.18
C THR A 203 -25.90 18.92 -7.68
N PHE A 204 -24.75 18.64 -7.08
CA PHE A 204 -24.56 18.58 -5.62
C PHE A 204 -23.22 19.20 -5.22
N GLU A 205 -23.11 19.60 -3.96
CA GLU A 205 -21.92 20.13 -3.28
C GLU A 205 -21.80 19.51 -1.88
N PHE A 206 -20.64 19.61 -1.25
CA PHE A 206 -20.40 19.15 0.13
C PHE A 206 -19.87 20.26 1.02
N SER A 207 -20.32 20.29 2.28
CA SER A 207 -19.78 21.21 3.29
C SER A 207 -18.34 20.87 3.65
N GLN A 208 -17.69 21.79 4.38
CA GLN A 208 -16.52 21.41 5.18
C GLN A 208 -16.91 20.32 6.20
N TRP A 209 -15.92 19.51 6.60
CA TRP A 209 -16.08 18.51 7.65
C TRP A 209 -16.11 19.16 9.03
N SER A 210 -17.08 18.78 9.85
CA SER A 210 -17.14 19.09 11.28
C SER A 210 -16.76 17.85 12.09
N GLN A 211 -15.87 18.01 13.06
CA GLN A 211 -15.58 17.01 14.06
C GLN A 211 -16.47 17.25 15.29
N LEU A 212 -17.36 16.31 15.58
CA LEU A 212 -18.07 16.26 16.86
C LEU A 212 -17.32 15.28 17.76
N GLU A 213 -16.81 15.76 18.89
CA GLU A 213 -16.15 14.90 19.88
C GLU A 213 -17.00 14.82 21.15
N VAL A 214 -17.29 13.61 21.61
CA VAL A 214 -18.18 13.37 22.75
C VAL A 214 -17.41 12.71 23.88
N CYS A 215 -17.18 13.48 24.95
CA CYS A 215 -16.45 13.03 26.13
C CYS A 215 -17.42 12.38 27.12
N ASP A 216 -17.18 11.13 27.48
CA ASP A 216 -17.83 10.51 28.63
C ASP A 216 -17.05 10.85 29.90
N VAL A 217 -17.74 11.08 31.01
CA VAL A 217 -17.12 11.36 32.31
C VAL A 217 -17.90 10.64 33.41
N THR A 218 -17.81 9.31 33.38
CA THR A 218 -18.48 8.40 34.32
C THR A 218 -17.98 8.50 35.76
N GLU A 219 -16.80 9.09 36.00
CA GLU A 219 -16.14 9.17 37.31
C GLU A 219 -16.24 10.55 38.00
N ILE A 220 -17.31 11.32 37.71
CA ILE A 220 -17.59 12.55 38.48
C ILE A 220 -18.16 12.20 39.87
N THR A 221 -17.33 12.36 40.91
CA THR A 221 -17.81 12.38 42.31
C THR A 221 -18.91 13.43 42.49
N GLU A 222 -19.93 13.10 43.28
CA GLU A 222 -21.24 13.76 43.23
C GLU A 222 -21.24 15.28 43.48
N ASN A 223 -20.21 15.80 44.15
CA ASN A 223 -20.05 17.22 44.45
C ASN A 223 -19.97 18.11 43.21
N SER A 224 -19.34 17.66 42.11
CA SER A 224 -19.14 18.51 40.92
C SER A 224 -20.37 18.64 40.03
N ARG A 225 -21.38 17.76 40.19
CA ARG A 225 -22.62 17.80 39.38
C ARG A 225 -23.39 19.11 39.52
N ARG A 226 -23.27 19.82 40.65
CA ARG A 226 -23.97 21.10 40.91
C ARG A 226 -23.42 22.31 40.15
N SER A 227 -22.35 22.16 39.37
CA SER A 227 -21.77 23.25 38.56
C SER A 227 -22.07 23.15 37.06
N LEU A 228 -22.85 22.15 36.63
CA LEU A 228 -22.97 21.78 35.21
C LEU A 228 -24.23 22.32 34.50
N ASP A 229 -25.17 22.93 35.24
CA ASP A 229 -26.45 23.44 34.71
C ASP A 229 -26.34 24.77 33.94
N CYS A 230 -25.14 25.32 33.72
CA CYS A 230 -24.95 26.65 33.12
C CYS A 230 -23.80 26.74 32.09
N VAL A 231 -23.49 25.62 31.40
CA VAL A 231 -22.50 25.62 30.31
C VAL A 231 -23.15 26.13 29.02
N THR A 232 -22.72 27.28 28.51
CA THR A 232 -23.12 27.79 27.19
C THR A 232 -22.33 27.08 26.08
N GLU A 233 -23.00 26.61 25.01
CA GLU A 233 -22.44 25.72 23.96
C GLU A 233 -21.09 26.15 23.34
N SER A 234 -20.73 27.43 23.39
CA SER A 234 -19.53 27.97 22.74
C SER A 234 -18.32 28.15 23.67
N LYS A 235 -18.48 28.22 25.00
CA LYS A 235 -17.35 28.58 25.87
C LYS A 235 -16.41 27.40 26.13
N LEU A 236 -15.11 27.66 26.09
CA LEU A 236 -14.07 26.72 26.53
C LEU A 236 -14.14 26.48 28.04
N GLN A 237 -14.23 25.21 28.45
CA GLN A 237 -14.23 24.84 29.86
C GLN A 237 -13.56 23.48 30.09
N ILE A 238 -12.59 23.43 31.00
CA ILE A 238 -12.03 22.19 31.55
C ILE A 238 -13.09 21.55 32.47
N CYS A 239 -13.44 20.30 32.17
CA CYS A 239 -14.39 19.46 32.91
C CYS A 239 -13.71 18.39 33.76
N VAL A 240 -12.53 17.92 33.34
CA VAL A 240 -11.68 17.00 34.13
C VAL A 240 -10.29 17.62 34.25
N GLU A 241 -9.86 17.79 35.50
CA GLU A 241 -8.56 18.35 35.88
C GLU A 241 -7.56 17.21 36.16
N PRO A 242 -6.25 17.42 35.92
CA PRO A 242 -5.24 16.45 36.28
C PRO A 242 -5.15 16.26 37.80
N THR A 243 -4.57 15.14 38.23
CA THR A 243 -4.44 14.75 39.64
C THR A 243 -2.99 14.50 40.02
N SER A 244 -2.59 14.93 41.24
CA SER A 244 -1.25 14.67 41.78
C SER A 244 -1.11 13.20 42.15
N GLN A 245 0.01 12.57 41.79
CA GLN A 245 0.20 11.12 41.96
C GLN A 245 1.56 10.80 42.59
N ARG A 246 1.55 9.92 43.59
CA ARG A 246 2.78 9.34 44.16
C ARG A 246 2.96 7.95 43.59
N LEU A 247 3.98 7.77 42.75
CA LEU A 247 4.26 6.51 42.06
C LEU A 247 5.59 5.92 42.53
N ARG A 248 5.90 4.70 42.07
CA ARG A 248 7.24 4.11 42.15
C ARG A 248 7.83 4.08 40.72
N PRO A 249 9.16 4.11 40.55
CA PRO A 249 9.78 3.88 39.26
C PRO A 249 9.24 2.60 38.56
N GLY A 250 9.12 2.62 37.24
CA GLY A 250 8.53 1.55 36.44
C GLY A 250 7.00 1.44 36.51
N ARG A 251 6.29 2.45 37.02
CA ARG A 251 4.82 2.54 36.98
C ARG A 251 4.33 3.51 35.93
N THR A 252 3.12 3.30 35.43
CA THR A 252 2.50 4.20 34.47
C THR A 252 1.94 5.44 35.16
N LEU A 253 2.36 6.62 34.72
CA LEU A 253 1.70 7.89 35.02
C LEU A 253 0.62 8.14 33.97
N VAL A 254 -0.57 8.54 34.43
CA VAL A 254 -1.68 8.99 33.56
C VAL A 254 -2.18 10.32 34.09
N LEU A 255 -1.93 11.41 33.35
CA LEU A 255 -2.54 12.71 33.60
C LEU A 255 -3.63 12.96 32.56
N GLN A 256 -4.81 13.35 33.05
CA GLN A 256 -6.00 13.58 32.23
C GLN A 256 -6.40 15.05 32.34
N CYS A 257 -6.62 15.69 31.18
CA CYS A 257 -7.24 17.00 31.07
C CYS A 257 -8.30 16.90 29.98
N ILE A 258 -9.58 17.04 30.33
CA ILE A 258 -10.69 17.02 29.37
C ILE A 258 -11.39 18.37 29.43
N ALA A 259 -11.55 19.00 28.28
CA ALA A 259 -12.33 20.21 28.10
C ALA A 259 -13.37 20.07 26.98
N VAL A 260 -14.39 20.91 27.07
CA VAL A 260 -15.44 21.12 26.06
C VAL A 260 -15.37 22.54 25.49
N GLY A 261 -15.93 22.74 24.30
CA GLY A 261 -15.95 24.03 23.62
C GLY A 261 -16.28 23.94 22.13
N SER A 262 -16.65 25.08 21.56
CA SER A 262 -16.91 25.30 20.13
C SER A 262 -16.25 26.64 19.73
N PRO A 263 -15.17 26.66 18.94
CA PRO A 263 -14.53 25.52 18.25
C PRO A 263 -13.90 24.48 19.18
N ILE A 264 -13.60 23.31 18.61
CA ILE A 264 -13.03 22.15 19.30
C ILE A 264 -11.73 22.52 20.07
N PRO A 265 -11.55 22.11 21.34
CA PRO A 265 -10.37 22.45 22.12
C PRO A 265 -9.09 21.73 21.66
N HIS A 266 -7.98 22.46 21.65
CA HIS A 266 -6.61 21.96 21.56
C HIS A 266 -5.93 22.00 22.93
N TYR A 267 -4.87 21.20 23.11
CA TYR A 267 -4.20 20.96 24.39
C TYR A 267 -2.69 21.13 24.22
N GLN A 268 -1.98 21.49 25.28
CA GLN A 268 -0.52 21.50 25.36
C GLN A 268 -0.09 21.26 26.82
N TRP A 269 0.64 20.18 27.09
CA TRP A 269 1.14 19.88 28.44
C TRP A 269 2.44 20.61 28.75
N PHE A 270 2.66 20.86 30.04
CA PHE A 270 3.85 21.50 30.61
C PHE A 270 4.39 20.66 31.77
N ARG A 271 5.72 20.62 31.92
CA ARG A 271 6.45 20.06 33.08
C ARG A 271 7.43 21.12 33.56
N ASN A 272 7.34 21.50 34.84
CA ASN A 272 8.22 22.51 35.46
C ASN A 272 8.29 23.82 34.63
N GLU A 273 7.11 24.35 34.26
CA GLU A 273 6.90 25.52 33.38
C GLU A 273 7.39 25.40 31.92
N LEU A 274 8.07 24.31 31.53
CA LEU A 274 8.49 24.07 30.15
C LEU A 274 7.43 23.27 29.37
N PRO A 275 7.11 23.63 28.11
CA PRO A 275 6.18 22.87 27.30
C PRO A 275 6.75 21.51 26.91
N LEU A 276 5.96 20.45 27.05
CA LEU A 276 6.31 19.11 26.58
C LEU A 276 6.07 19.02 25.07
N ALA A 277 7.16 18.85 24.30
CA ALA A 277 7.10 18.87 22.84
C ALA A 277 6.15 17.80 22.29
N HIS A 278 5.21 18.21 21.44
CA HIS A 278 4.20 17.37 20.79
C HIS A 278 3.14 16.71 21.72
N GLU A 279 3.16 16.98 23.03
CA GLU A 279 2.14 16.50 23.97
C GLU A 279 0.88 17.38 23.95
N THR A 280 0.07 17.17 22.91
CA THR A 280 -1.15 17.94 22.60
C THR A 280 -2.45 17.15 22.77
N LYS A 281 -2.41 16.06 23.57
CA LYS A 281 -3.52 15.14 23.81
C LYS A 281 -4.22 15.42 25.14
N LYS A 282 -5.48 14.97 25.27
CA LYS A 282 -6.27 14.98 26.52
C LYS A 282 -5.70 14.09 27.63
N LEU A 283 -4.90 13.10 27.24
CA LEU A 283 -4.24 12.15 28.13
C LEU A 283 -2.74 12.23 27.85
N TYR A 284 -1.97 12.68 28.84
CA TYR A 284 -0.52 12.54 28.89
C TYR A 284 -0.20 11.27 29.68
N VAL A 285 0.53 10.34 29.05
CA VAL A 285 0.79 9.00 29.60
C VAL A 285 2.27 8.68 29.48
N VAL A 286 2.90 8.35 30.60
CA VAL A 286 4.28 7.85 30.65
C VAL A 286 4.20 6.39 31.09
N PRO A 287 4.42 5.41 30.20
CA PRO A 287 4.24 3.98 30.52
C PRO A 287 5.07 3.49 31.72
N CYS A 288 6.30 3.99 31.83
CA CYS A 288 7.25 3.69 32.91
C CYS A 288 7.89 5.00 33.40
N VAL A 289 7.43 5.56 34.53
CA VAL A 289 8.09 6.71 35.15
C VAL A 289 9.42 6.31 35.78
N ASP A 290 10.35 7.26 35.79
CA ASP A 290 11.60 7.23 36.54
C ASP A 290 11.88 8.63 37.13
N LEU A 291 13.04 8.83 37.77
CA LEU A 291 13.30 10.04 38.55
C LEU A 291 13.27 11.36 37.76
N GLU A 292 13.37 11.37 36.42
CA GLU A 292 13.20 12.61 35.63
C GLU A 292 11.72 13.00 35.46
N HIS A 293 10.80 12.04 35.60
CA HIS A 293 9.35 12.23 35.51
C HIS A 293 8.74 12.77 36.81
N GLN A 294 9.56 13.08 37.81
CA GLN A 294 9.16 13.87 38.97
C GLN A 294 9.14 15.37 38.65
N GLY A 295 8.07 16.05 39.04
CA GLY A 295 7.91 17.49 38.81
C GLY A 295 6.46 17.96 38.89
N THR A 296 6.26 19.25 38.65
CA THR A 296 4.95 19.90 38.61
C THR A 296 4.44 19.95 37.17
N TYR A 297 3.29 19.34 36.91
CA TYR A 297 2.66 19.24 35.59
C TYR A 297 1.37 20.05 35.52
N TRP A 298 1.06 20.58 34.33
CA TRP A 298 -0.24 21.19 34.01
C TRP A 298 -0.49 21.17 32.50
N CYS A 299 -1.72 21.45 32.09
CA CYS A 299 -2.15 21.48 30.69
C CYS A 299 -2.76 22.83 30.36
N ARG A 300 -2.28 23.49 29.29
CA ARG A 300 -2.97 24.60 28.65
C ARG A 300 -3.98 24.04 27.66
N VAL A 301 -5.23 24.47 27.76
CA VAL A 301 -6.26 24.18 26.77
C VAL A 301 -6.65 25.49 26.07
N TYR A 302 -6.82 25.46 24.75
CA TYR A 302 -7.15 26.65 23.97
C TYR A 302 -7.99 26.31 22.74
N ASN A 303 -8.75 27.28 22.24
CA ASN A 303 -9.32 27.26 20.89
C ASN A 303 -9.16 28.66 20.27
N GLU A 304 -9.81 28.94 19.13
CA GLU A 304 -9.70 30.25 18.46
C GLU A 304 -10.36 31.43 19.24
N GLN A 305 -11.05 31.15 20.36
CA GLN A 305 -11.84 32.15 21.09
C GLN A 305 -11.43 32.35 22.56
N ASP A 306 -10.87 31.33 23.21
CA ASP A 306 -10.58 31.33 24.66
C ASP A 306 -9.37 30.44 24.99
N THR A 307 -8.80 30.59 26.19
CA THR A 307 -7.63 29.82 26.68
C THR A 307 -7.71 29.65 28.20
N GLN A 308 -7.50 28.42 28.67
CA GLN A 308 -7.65 28.04 30.07
C GLN A 308 -6.56 27.06 30.48
N ASP A 309 -5.86 27.38 31.57
CA ASP A 309 -4.83 26.53 32.16
C ASP A 309 -5.46 25.63 33.24
N SER A 310 -5.09 24.35 33.25
CA SER A 310 -5.48 23.42 34.30
C SER A 310 -4.79 23.73 35.63
N ARG A 311 -5.25 23.07 36.69
CA ARG A 311 -4.48 22.98 37.94
C ARG A 311 -3.09 22.42 37.68
N LYS A 312 -2.14 22.92 38.48
CA LYS A 312 -0.81 22.35 38.64
C LYS A 312 -0.87 21.18 39.61
N VAL A 313 -0.21 20.08 39.25
CA VAL A 313 -0.18 18.85 40.04
C VAL A 313 1.23 18.28 40.13
N ASP A 314 1.57 17.74 41.29
CA ASP A 314 2.92 17.22 41.55
C ASP A 314 2.97 15.70 41.40
N ILE A 315 3.97 15.23 40.65
CA ILE A 315 4.31 13.82 40.50
C ILE A 315 5.53 13.54 41.35
N ILE A 316 5.39 12.65 42.33
CA ILE A 316 6.41 12.36 43.34
C ILE A 316 6.76 10.87 43.30
N LEU A 317 8.06 10.54 43.22
CA LEU A 317 8.50 9.16 43.04
C LEU A 317 9.20 8.60 44.27
N GLY A 318 8.62 7.53 44.83
CA GLY A 318 9.17 6.82 45.97
C GLY A 318 10.22 5.79 45.54
N ARG A 319 11.43 5.90 46.09
CA ARG A 319 12.45 4.84 46.02
C ARG A 319 12.00 3.60 46.79
N THR A 320 12.49 2.43 46.41
CA THR A 320 12.53 1.25 47.27
C THR A 320 13.94 1.11 47.83
N ASP A 321 14.07 1.16 49.15
CA ASP A 321 14.66 0.04 49.90
C ASP A 321 14.22 0.09 51.36
N GLU A 322 13.64 -1.04 51.79
CA GLU A 322 13.24 -1.46 53.14
C GLU A 322 12.55 -0.42 54.08
N ALA A 323 12.54 -0.70 55.39
CA ALA A 323 11.64 -0.08 56.35
C ALA A 323 12.38 0.36 57.63
N VAL A 324 11.63 1.07 58.50
CA VAL A 324 11.95 1.47 59.88
C VAL A 324 12.66 2.82 60.05
N GLU A 325 11.87 3.76 60.58
CA GLU A 325 12.21 4.92 61.41
C GLU A 325 13.03 6.10 60.84
N CYS A 326 12.92 7.22 61.57
CA CYS A 326 13.37 8.55 61.17
C CYS A 326 14.52 9.02 62.05
N THR A 327 15.41 9.84 61.49
CA THR A 327 15.69 11.18 62.05
C THR A 327 16.24 12.08 60.94
N GLU A 328 15.94 13.38 61.03
CA GLU A 328 16.62 14.41 60.25
C GLU A 328 17.91 14.78 60.97
N ASP A 329 19.08 14.64 60.34
CA ASP A 329 20.30 15.35 60.76
C ASP A 329 21.36 15.37 59.63
N GLU A 330 22.38 16.22 59.80
CA GLU A 330 23.57 16.35 58.92
C GLU A 330 23.33 16.73 57.44
N LEU A 331 22.68 17.89 57.26
CA LEU A 331 23.07 18.79 56.17
C LEU A 331 24.57 19.15 56.24
N ASN A 332 25.17 19.35 55.07
CA ASN A 332 26.52 19.87 54.77
C ASN A 332 27.70 18.88 54.68
N ASN A 333 28.22 18.69 53.47
CA ASN A 333 29.60 19.13 53.18
C ASN A 333 29.85 19.40 51.68
N LEU A 334 30.89 20.19 51.40
CA LEU A 334 31.18 20.82 50.10
C LEU A 334 31.89 19.88 49.10
N GLY A 335 31.68 20.09 47.79
CA GLY A 335 32.46 19.40 46.75
C GLY A 335 32.05 19.68 45.29
N HIS A 336 32.64 20.70 44.67
CA HIS A 336 32.96 20.73 43.23
C HIS A 336 34.49 20.61 43.10
N PRO A 337 35.08 20.18 41.97
CA PRO A 337 34.54 20.31 40.61
C PRO A 337 34.70 19.09 39.66
N ASP A 338 34.31 19.32 38.41
CA ASP A 338 34.88 18.80 37.15
C ASP A 338 34.55 17.40 36.57
N ASN A 339 34.10 17.48 35.31
CA ASN A 339 34.31 16.58 34.17
C ASN A 339 33.55 15.24 34.05
N LYS A 340 32.63 15.24 33.06
CA LYS A 340 32.06 14.08 32.31
C LYS A 340 31.09 13.19 33.12
N GLU A 341 30.03 12.62 32.54
CA GLU A 341 29.71 12.36 31.12
C GLU A 341 28.33 12.89 30.68
N GLN A 342 28.10 12.87 29.37
CA GLN A 342 26.89 13.34 28.69
C GLN A 342 26.10 12.11 28.21
N SER A 343 25.21 11.58 29.05
CA SER A 343 24.45 10.35 28.76
C SER A 343 23.46 10.56 27.62
N ASN A 344 23.83 10.09 26.43
CA ASN A 344 23.08 10.23 25.20
C ASN A 344 21.89 9.26 25.16
N ASP A 345 20.67 9.78 25.30
CA ASP A 345 19.44 8.97 25.24
C ASP A 345 19.14 8.56 23.79
N GLN A 346 19.73 7.44 23.38
CA GLN A 346 19.72 6.95 22.01
C GLN A 346 19.00 5.59 21.92
N SER A 347 17.97 5.54 21.08
CA SER A 347 17.24 4.32 20.73
C SER A 347 18.18 3.17 20.35
N LEU A 348 17.96 1.98 20.93
CA LEU A 348 18.74 0.77 20.66
C LEU A 348 17.88 -0.31 20.01
N ALA A 349 18.52 -1.13 19.17
CA ALA A 349 17.97 -2.38 18.62
C ALA A 349 18.61 -3.61 19.30
N LYS A 350 17.86 -4.70 19.53
CA LYS A 350 18.44 -5.99 19.97
C LYS A 350 19.28 -6.63 18.85
N ASP A 351 18.85 -6.42 17.62
CA ASP A 351 19.46 -6.91 16.38
C ASP A 351 18.86 -6.12 15.19
N LYS A 352 19.50 -6.11 14.03
CA LYS A 352 18.99 -5.46 12.81
C LYS A 352 18.98 -6.47 11.66
N VAL A 353 17.79 -6.79 11.12
CA VAL A 353 17.58 -7.87 10.14
C VAL A 353 16.71 -7.37 8.98
N ALA A 354 17.09 -7.69 7.74
CA ALA A 354 16.33 -7.30 6.55
C ALA A 354 16.16 -8.46 5.57
N LEU A 355 14.97 -8.56 4.96
CA LEU A 355 14.69 -9.41 3.80
C LEU A 355 14.36 -8.50 2.61
N LEU A 356 15.11 -8.66 1.51
CA LEU A 356 14.94 -7.94 0.26
C LEU A 356 14.58 -8.94 -0.86
N ILE A 357 13.49 -8.71 -1.56
CA ILE A 357 13.05 -9.54 -2.69
C ILE A 357 12.87 -8.67 -3.94
N GLY A 358 13.50 -9.07 -5.06
CA GLY A 358 13.36 -8.43 -6.36
C GLY A 358 12.85 -9.41 -7.43
N ASN A 359 11.58 -9.29 -7.81
CA ASN A 359 10.96 -10.17 -8.81
C ASN A 359 10.87 -9.45 -10.17
N MET A 360 11.48 -10.04 -11.20
CA MET A 360 11.64 -9.45 -12.54
C MET A 360 11.22 -10.39 -13.68
N ASN A 361 11.60 -11.67 -13.61
CA ASN A 361 11.47 -12.66 -14.68
C ASN A 361 10.15 -13.43 -14.59
N TYR A 362 9.04 -12.72 -14.48
CA TYR A 362 7.70 -13.32 -14.50
C TYR A 362 7.49 -14.18 -15.76
N TRP A 363 6.76 -15.27 -15.60
CA TRP A 363 6.48 -16.22 -16.68
C TRP A 363 5.31 -15.74 -17.55
N GLU A 364 4.19 -15.36 -16.92
CA GLU A 364 2.93 -14.99 -17.59
C GLU A 364 2.64 -13.47 -17.60
N HIS A 365 3.61 -12.65 -17.18
CA HIS A 365 3.45 -11.20 -16.96
C HIS A 365 4.64 -10.37 -17.51
N PRO A 366 4.49 -9.04 -17.71
CA PRO A 366 5.58 -8.20 -18.20
C PRO A 366 6.83 -8.25 -17.30
N LYS A 367 8.00 -8.40 -17.92
CA LYS A 367 9.28 -8.43 -17.18
C LYS A 367 9.71 -7.03 -16.75
N LEU A 368 10.37 -6.95 -15.59
CA LEU A 368 10.97 -5.74 -15.02
C LEU A 368 12.51 -5.81 -15.10
N LYS A 369 13.21 -4.71 -14.80
CA LYS A 369 14.68 -4.62 -14.84
C LYS A 369 15.30 -3.94 -13.62
N ALA A 370 14.65 -2.91 -13.10
CA ALA A 370 15.17 -2.12 -11.98
C ALA A 370 15.36 -2.90 -10.66
N PRO A 371 14.52 -3.91 -10.29
CA PRO A 371 14.66 -4.63 -9.02
C PRO A 371 16.05 -5.24 -8.77
N LEU A 372 16.81 -5.62 -9.81
CA LEU A 372 18.19 -6.09 -9.69
C LEU A 372 19.12 -4.99 -9.15
N VAL A 373 19.05 -3.77 -9.69
CA VAL A 373 19.87 -2.64 -9.22
C VAL A 373 19.40 -2.19 -7.84
N ASP A 374 18.08 -2.13 -7.63
CA ASP A 374 17.48 -1.57 -6.43
C ASP A 374 17.70 -2.45 -5.19
N VAL A 375 17.53 -3.78 -5.33
CA VAL A 375 17.86 -4.73 -4.27
C VAL A 375 19.35 -4.71 -3.96
N TYR A 376 20.23 -4.59 -4.97
CA TYR A 376 21.68 -4.59 -4.76
C TYR A 376 22.17 -3.33 -4.02
N GLU A 377 21.76 -2.15 -4.45
CA GLU A 377 22.14 -0.91 -3.76
C GLU A 377 21.54 -0.85 -2.35
N LEU A 378 20.27 -1.21 -2.16
CA LEU A 378 19.66 -1.24 -0.82
C LEU A 378 20.36 -2.26 0.09
N THR A 379 20.75 -3.43 -0.44
CA THR A 379 21.53 -4.43 0.31
C THR A 379 22.82 -3.81 0.85
N ASN A 380 23.55 -3.07 0.02
CA ASN A 380 24.84 -2.52 0.40
C ASN A 380 24.74 -1.29 1.31
N LEU A 381 23.65 -0.52 1.25
CA LEU A 381 23.35 0.56 2.19
C LEU A 381 22.90 0.02 3.55
N LEU A 382 22.03 -0.99 3.59
CA LEU A 382 21.60 -1.62 4.84
C LEU A 382 22.75 -2.36 5.54
N ARG A 383 23.69 -2.97 4.79
CA ARG A 383 24.94 -3.54 5.35
C ARG A 383 25.84 -2.47 6.01
N GLN A 384 25.88 -1.24 5.49
CA GLN A 384 26.56 -0.10 6.15
C GLN A 384 25.84 0.39 7.41
N LEU A 385 24.57 -0.01 7.60
CA LEU A 385 23.75 0.25 8.78
C LEU A 385 23.66 -0.99 9.70
N ASP A 386 24.66 -1.87 9.68
CA ASP A 386 24.76 -3.13 10.44
C ASP A 386 23.59 -4.12 10.27
N PHE A 387 22.79 -4.04 9.20
CA PHE A 387 21.73 -5.01 8.97
C PHE A 387 22.28 -6.35 8.47
N LYS A 388 21.76 -7.42 9.08
CA LYS A 388 21.76 -8.79 8.54
C LYS A 388 20.76 -8.87 7.38
N VAL A 389 21.21 -8.47 6.20
CA VAL A 389 20.42 -8.50 4.96
C VAL A 389 20.44 -9.90 4.36
N VAL A 390 19.29 -10.45 3.99
CA VAL A 390 19.14 -11.53 3.00
C VAL A 390 18.53 -10.90 1.75
N SER A 391 19.15 -11.07 0.59
CA SER A 391 18.68 -10.49 -0.67
C SER A 391 18.50 -11.54 -1.75
N LEU A 392 17.32 -11.57 -2.37
CA LEU A 392 16.88 -12.65 -3.24
C LEU A 392 16.22 -12.11 -4.51
N LEU A 393 16.52 -12.73 -5.66
CA LEU A 393 15.90 -12.41 -6.94
C LEU A 393 15.02 -13.55 -7.46
N ASP A 394 13.97 -13.17 -8.21
CA ASP A 394 13.13 -14.05 -9.03
C ASP A 394 12.58 -15.29 -8.29
N LEU A 395 11.82 -15.02 -7.22
CA LEU A 395 11.27 -16.05 -6.35
C LEU A 395 9.86 -16.49 -6.77
N THR A 396 9.63 -17.81 -6.72
CA THR A 396 8.29 -18.42 -6.82
C THR A 396 7.46 -18.21 -5.55
N GLU A 397 6.15 -18.48 -5.58
CA GLU A 397 5.27 -18.32 -4.41
C GLU A 397 5.79 -19.10 -3.19
N SER A 398 6.18 -20.36 -3.41
CA SER A 398 6.76 -21.23 -2.40
C SER A 398 8.10 -20.69 -1.87
N GLU A 399 8.98 -20.24 -2.76
CA GLU A 399 10.27 -19.67 -2.39
C GLU A 399 10.11 -18.35 -1.60
N MET A 400 9.17 -17.50 -1.98
CA MET A 400 8.84 -16.27 -1.22
C MET A 400 8.29 -16.60 0.17
N ARG A 401 7.40 -17.60 0.31
CA ARG A 401 6.87 -18.02 1.62
C ARG A 401 7.99 -18.56 2.52
N ASN A 402 8.82 -19.46 2.01
CA ASN A 402 9.91 -20.05 2.79
C ASN A 402 11.00 -19.02 3.15
N ALA A 403 11.27 -18.04 2.29
CA ALA A 403 12.17 -16.92 2.60
C ALA A 403 11.59 -15.99 3.70
N VAL A 404 10.28 -15.74 3.69
CA VAL A 404 9.59 -15.00 4.76
C VAL A 404 9.60 -15.77 6.07
N ASP A 405 9.41 -17.10 6.05
CA ASP A 405 9.49 -17.93 7.26
C ASP A 405 10.90 -17.92 7.88
N GLU A 406 11.96 -18.05 7.08
CA GLU A 406 13.34 -17.93 7.58
C GLU A 406 13.65 -16.52 8.13
N PHE A 407 13.14 -15.46 7.48
CA PHE A 407 13.21 -14.09 8.02
C PHE A 407 12.47 -13.96 9.36
N LEU A 408 11.27 -14.53 9.48
CA LEU A 408 10.51 -14.55 10.73
C LEU A 408 11.23 -15.35 11.83
N LEU A 409 12.02 -16.38 11.51
CA LEU A 409 12.88 -17.07 12.50
C LEU A 409 14.02 -16.18 13.01
N LEU A 410 14.52 -15.25 12.20
CA LEU A 410 15.51 -14.24 12.62
C LEU A 410 14.91 -13.04 13.38
N LEU A 411 13.58 -12.96 13.53
CA LEU A 411 12.91 -11.90 14.29
C LEU A 411 12.53 -12.34 15.71
N ASP A 412 12.70 -11.41 16.64
CA ASP A 412 12.73 -11.67 18.07
C ASP A 412 12.53 -10.35 18.85
N LYS A 413 12.31 -10.42 20.18
CA LYS A 413 11.92 -9.24 20.97
C LYS A 413 12.90 -8.08 20.85
N GLY A 414 12.45 -6.91 20.41
CA GLY A 414 13.30 -5.72 20.25
C GLY A 414 14.21 -5.72 19.01
N VAL A 415 14.13 -6.72 18.13
CA VAL A 415 14.83 -6.73 16.82
C VAL A 415 14.16 -5.76 15.86
N TYR A 416 14.94 -5.07 15.03
CA TYR A 416 14.44 -4.25 13.94
C TYR A 416 14.32 -5.12 12.69
N GLY A 417 13.10 -5.35 12.22
CA GLY A 417 12.80 -6.09 11.00
C GLY A 417 12.43 -5.16 9.86
N LEU A 418 13.11 -5.30 8.72
CA LEU A 418 12.81 -4.59 7.49
C LEU A 418 12.47 -5.58 6.35
N LEU A 419 11.33 -5.39 5.69
CA LEU A 419 11.00 -6.05 4.43
C LEU A 419 11.04 -5.01 3.30
N TYR A 420 11.82 -5.27 2.26
CA TYR A 420 11.74 -4.54 0.99
C TYR A 420 11.32 -5.50 -0.12
N TYR A 421 10.40 -5.05 -0.95
CA TYR A 421 9.92 -5.79 -2.11
C TYR A 421 9.88 -4.87 -3.33
N ALA A 422 10.52 -5.31 -4.42
CA ALA A 422 10.47 -4.66 -5.72
C ALA A 422 9.92 -5.63 -6.77
N GLY A 423 8.80 -5.26 -7.40
CA GLY A 423 8.13 -6.13 -8.37
C GLY A 423 6.66 -5.78 -8.62
N HIS A 424 5.94 -6.69 -9.28
CA HIS A 424 4.50 -6.57 -9.46
C HIS A 424 3.77 -6.71 -8.13
N GLY A 425 2.69 -5.94 -7.97
CA GLY A 425 1.90 -5.89 -6.77
C GLY A 425 0.54 -5.26 -7.01
N TYR A 426 -0.38 -5.48 -6.09
CA TYR A 426 -1.71 -4.87 -6.09
C TYR A 426 -2.20 -4.60 -4.66
N GLU A 427 -3.25 -3.80 -4.52
CA GLU A 427 -3.87 -3.51 -3.22
C GLU A 427 -5.40 -3.65 -3.26
N ASN A 428 -5.90 -4.73 -2.67
CA ASN A 428 -7.34 -4.99 -2.56
C ASN A 428 -7.83 -4.69 -1.14
N PHE A 429 -8.78 -3.76 -1.04
CA PHE A 429 -9.41 -3.32 0.22
C PHE A 429 -8.43 -2.80 1.29
N GLY A 430 -7.26 -2.30 0.88
CA GLY A 430 -6.19 -1.83 1.79
C GLY A 430 -5.20 -2.91 2.23
N ASN A 431 -5.36 -4.15 1.73
CA ASN A 431 -4.38 -5.23 1.89
C ASN A 431 -3.50 -5.29 0.64
N SER A 432 -2.19 -5.27 0.84
CA SER A 432 -1.18 -5.15 -0.20
C SER A 432 -0.60 -6.54 -0.48
N PHE A 433 -0.54 -6.92 -1.75
CA PHE A 433 -0.13 -8.26 -2.18
C PHE A 433 1.09 -8.18 -3.09
N MET A 434 2.14 -8.94 -2.75
CA MET A 434 3.34 -9.14 -3.56
C MET A 434 3.10 -10.31 -4.52
N VAL A 435 3.45 -10.14 -5.80
CA VAL A 435 3.20 -11.13 -6.87
C VAL A 435 4.48 -11.93 -7.18
N PRO A 436 4.46 -13.27 -7.05
CA PRO A 436 5.58 -14.15 -7.42
C PRO A 436 5.86 -14.20 -8.93
N VAL A 437 7.04 -14.68 -9.34
CA VAL A 437 7.38 -14.82 -10.78
C VAL A 437 6.58 -15.91 -11.50
N ASP A 438 6.11 -16.92 -10.77
CA ASP A 438 5.29 -18.04 -11.24
C ASP A 438 3.77 -17.78 -11.17
N ALA A 439 3.35 -16.56 -10.81
CA ALA A 439 1.94 -16.20 -10.74
C ALA A 439 1.23 -16.39 -12.10
N PRO A 440 0.10 -17.11 -12.16
CA PRO A 440 -0.65 -17.36 -13.39
C PRO A 440 -1.39 -16.10 -13.86
N ASN A 441 -1.73 -16.02 -15.15
CA ASN A 441 -2.47 -14.90 -15.71
C ASN A 441 -3.91 -15.31 -16.07
N PRO A 442 -4.96 -14.84 -15.36
CA PRO A 442 -4.94 -13.94 -14.20
C PRO A 442 -4.64 -14.64 -12.87
N TYR A 443 -4.10 -13.89 -11.91
CA TYR A 443 -3.81 -14.35 -10.53
C TYR A 443 -4.81 -13.82 -9.51
N ARG A 444 -4.81 -14.48 -8.33
CA ARG A 444 -5.61 -14.16 -7.14
C ARG A 444 -4.77 -14.18 -5.87
N SER A 445 -5.31 -13.66 -4.78
CA SER A 445 -4.68 -13.59 -3.44
C SER A 445 -4.07 -14.89 -2.94
N GLU A 446 -4.65 -16.04 -3.30
CA GLU A 446 -4.11 -17.38 -3.02
C GLU A 446 -2.73 -17.65 -3.65
N ASN A 447 -2.44 -17.06 -4.82
CA ASN A 447 -1.18 -17.18 -5.56
C ASN A 447 -0.14 -16.12 -5.15
N CYS A 448 -0.36 -15.42 -4.02
CA CYS A 448 0.35 -14.19 -3.67
C CYS A 448 0.64 -14.12 -2.16
N LEU A 449 1.50 -13.17 -1.78
CA LEU A 449 1.85 -12.92 -0.38
C LEU A 449 1.23 -11.60 0.10
N CYS A 450 0.23 -11.71 0.99
CA CYS A 450 -0.37 -10.57 1.69
C CYS A 450 0.60 -10.00 2.75
N VAL A 451 1.02 -8.75 2.59
CA VAL A 451 2.00 -8.10 3.47
C VAL A 451 1.48 -7.93 4.90
N GLN A 452 0.17 -7.71 5.07
CA GLN A 452 -0.47 -7.55 6.37
C GLN A 452 -0.45 -8.85 7.21
N ASN A 453 -0.43 -10.03 6.57
CA ASN A 453 -0.19 -11.30 7.27
C ASN A 453 1.25 -11.40 7.79
N ILE A 454 2.23 -10.96 6.99
CA ILE A 454 3.65 -10.94 7.40
C ILE A 454 3.83 -10.01 8.60
N LEU A 455 3.24 -8.81 8.55
CA LEU A 455 3.24 -7.86 9.66
C LEU A 455 2.64 -8.47 10.95
N LYS A 456 1.52 -9.20 10.87
CA LYS A 456 0.95 -9.89 12.04
C LYS A 456 1.95 -10.87 12.67
N LEU A 457 2.63 -11.68 11.84
CA LEU A 457 3.66 -12.63 12.30
C LEU A 457 4.89 -11.92 12.89
N MET A 458 5.30 -10.77 12.34
CA MET A 458 6.37 -9.94 12.93
C MET A 458 5.97 -9.37 14.31
N GLN A 459 4.71 -8.94 14.49
CA GLN A 459 4.20 -8.50 15.79
C GLN A 459 4.14 -9.62 16.84
N GLU A 460 3.98 -10.87 16.42
CA GLU A 460 4.04 -12.04 17.29
C GLU A 460 5.47 -12.35 17.78
N LYS A 461 6.50 -11.74 17.18
CA LYS A 461 7.90 -11.79 17.65
C LYS A 461 8.31 -10.64 18.58
N GLU A 462 7.41 -9.73 18.95
CA GLU A 462 7.71 -8.54 19.79
C GLU A 462 8.86 -7.67 19.24
N THR A 463 9.00 -7.58 17.91
CA THR A 463 10.00 -6.73 17.23
C THR A 463 10.00 -5.29 17.75
N GLY A 464 11.17 -4.66 17.80
CA GLY A 464 11.35 -3.27 18.24
C GLY A 464 10.95 -2.24 17.19
N LEU A 465 11.13 -2.58 15.91
CA LEU A 465 10.73 -1.76 14.76
C LEU A 465 10.29 -2.68 13.62
N ASN A 466 9.23 -2.32 12.91
CA ASN A 466 8.72 -3.02 11.73
C ASN A 466 8.68 -2.06 10.55
N VAL A 467 9.57 -2.23 9.56
CA VAL A 467 9.64 -1.38 8.35
C VAL A 467 9.25 -2.19 7.13
N PHE A 468 8.30 -1.67 6.34
CA PHE A 468 7.86 -2.24 5.07
C PHE A 468 8.06 -1.22 3.96
N LEU A 469 8.94 -1.53 3.01
CA LEU A 469 9.26 -0.67 1.88
C LEU A 469 8.79 -1.37 0.60
N LEU A 470 7.67 -0.91 0.02
CA LEU A 470 6.97 -1.61 -1.06
C LEU A 470 7.10 -0.83 -2.39
N ASP A 471 8.00 -1.30 -3.23
CA ASP A 471 8.33 -0.76 -4.56
C ASP A 471 7.55 -1.49 -5.64
N MET A 472 6.23 -1.31 -5.59
CA MET A 472 5.26 -2.05 -6.39
C MET A 472 4.02 -1.21 -6.70
N CYS A 473 3.28 -1.60 -7.75
CA CYS A 473 1.98 -1.02 -8.04
C CYS A 473 0.95 -1.31 -6.93
N ARG A 474 -0.04 -0.43 -6.80
CA ARG A 474 -1.13 -0.52 -5.80
C ARG A 474 -2.51 -0.30 -6.42
N LYS A 475 -2.63 -0.60 -7.73
CA LYS A 475 -3.92 -0.79 -8.42
C LYS A 475 -4.71 -1.93 -7.77
N ARG A 476 -6.02 -1.95 -7.99
CA ARG A 476 -6.90 -3.07 -7.61
C ARG A 476 -6.70 -4.24 -8.58
N ASN A 477 -6.75 -5.47 -8.08
CA ASN A 477 -6.91 -6.67 -8.91
C ASN A 477 -8.39 -7.05 -8.94
N ASP A 478 -9.03 -6.92 -10.11
CA ASP A 478 -10.45 -7.22 -10.30
C ASP A 478 -10.77 -8.72 -10.49
N TYR A 479 -9.75 -9.59 -10.60
CA TYR A 479 -9.92 -11.04 -10.59
C TYR A 479 -9.95 -11.63 -9.17
N ASP A 480 -9.54 -10.85 -8.17
CA ASP A 480 -9.52 -11.22 -6.75
C ASP A 480 -10.71 -10.63 -5.99
N ASP A 481 -11.83 -11.36 -6.03
CA ASP A 481 -13.05 -11.04 -5.27
C ASP A 481 -12.91 -11.28 -3.76
N THR A 482 -11.75 -11.71 -3.26
CA THR A 482 -11.60 -12.00 -1.83
C THR A 482 -11.63 -10.73 -0.99
N ILE A 483 -12.42 -10.76 0.08
CA ILE A 483 -12.45 -9.72 1.11
C ILE A 483 -11.84 -10.34 2.37
N PRO A 484 -10.50 -10.34 2.50
CA PRO A 484 -9.85 -10.98 3.64
C PRO A 484 -10.12 -10.18 4.92
N ILE A 485 -10.87 -10.79 5.84
CA ILE A 485 -11.08 -10.27 7.19
C ILE A 485 -9.90 -10.74 8.05
N LEU A 486 -8.81 -9.97 8.04
CA LEU A 486 -7.72 -10.18 8.99
C LEU A 486 -8.16 -9.76 10.41
N ASP A 487 -7.59 -10.41 11.42
CA ASP A 487 -7.68 -9.93 12.80
C ASP A 487 -7.14 -8.51 12.93
N ALA A 488 -7.69 -7.74 13.88
CA ALA A 488 -7.15 -6.43 14.20
C ALA A 488 -5.69 -6.54 14.68
N LEU A 489 -4.77 -5.91 13.95
CA LEU A 489 -3.35 -5.85 14.30
C LEU A 489 -3.17 -5.24 15.70
N LYS A 490 -2.17 -5.72 16.44
CA LYS A 490 -1.86 -5.20 17.78
C LYS A 490 -1.39 -3.75 17.66
N VAL A 491 -1.70 -2.91 18.65
CA VAL A 491 -1.17 -1.53 18.69
C VAL A 491 0.24 -1.56 19.28
N THR A 492 1.23 -1.96 18.48
CA THR A 492 2.66 -2.02 18.87
C THR A 492 3.39 -0.68 18.71
N ALA A 493 2.73 0.32 18.11
CA ALA A 493 3.22 1.70 17.96
C ALA A 493 4.66 1.83 17.40
N ASN A 494 5.03 0.91 16.50
CA ASN A 494 6.39 0.77 15.95
C ASN A 494 6.44 0.29 14.49
N ILE A 495 5.37 0.52 13.73
CA ILE A 495 5.21 0.05 12.34
C ILE A 495 5.34 1.24 11.39
N VAL A 496 6.11 1.10 10.33
CA VAL A 496 6.30 2.10 9.26
C VAL A 496 6.20 1.44 7.90
N PHE A 497 5.26 1.88 7.08
CA PHE A 497 5.21 1.58 5.65
C PHE A 497 5.68 2.80 4.85
N GLY A 498 6.62 2.58 3.93
CA GLY A 498 6.89 3.48 2.81
C GLY A 498 6.44 2.78 1.53
N TYR A 499 5.34 3.23 0.94
CA TYR A 499 4.88 2.75 -0.36
C TYR A 499 5.46 3.65 -1.46
N ALA A 500 6.07 3.07 -2.48
CA ALA A 500 6.64 3.80 -3.62
C ALA A 500 5.59 4.59 -4.42
N THR A 501 4.31 4.23 -4.30
CA THR A 501 3.18 4.89 -4.95
C THR A 501 1.94 4.94 -4.05
N CYS A 502 1.00 5.84 -4.34
CA CYS A 502 -0.27 5.96 -3.63
C CYS A 502 -1.22 4.77 -3.90
N GLN A 503 -2.19 4.57 -3.01
CA GLN A 503 -3.26 3.57 -3.24
C GLN A 503 -4.00 3.85 -4.56
N GLY A 504 -4.16 2.81 -5.40
CA GLY A 504 -4.75 2.91 -6.73
C GLY A 504 -3.79 3.27 -7.87
N ALA A 505 -2.54 3.64 -7.57
CA ALA A 505 -1.56 4.11 -8.55
C ALA A 505 -0.48 3.06 -8.90
N GLU A 506 0.45 3.44 -9.79
CA GLU A 506 1.55 2.62 -10.29
C GLU A 506 2.91 3.11 -9.78
N ALA A 507 3.87 2.19 -9.68
CA ALA A 507 5.28 2.49 -9.48
C ALA A 507 6.03 2.26 -10.80
N PHE A 508 7.01 3.10 -11.13
CA PHE A 508 7.64 3.12 -12.45
C PHE A 508 9.16 2.86 -12.41
N GLU A 509 9.66 2.14 -13.41
CA GLU A 509 11.07 2.02 -13.77
C GLU A 509 11.38 2.69 -15.12
N ILE A 510 12.65 3.08 -15.35
CA ILE A 510 13.05 3.81 -16.56
C ILE A 510 13.59 2.82 -17.62
N GLN A 511 12.74 2.45 -18.58
CA GLN A 511 12.97 1.35 -19.54
C GLN A 511 14.26 1.43 -20.37
N HIS A 512 14.78 2.64 -20.64
CA HIS A 512 15.91 2.90 -21.55
C HIS A 512 17.29 2.95 -20.87
N SER A 513 17.37 2.95 -19.54
CA SER A 513 18.62 3.09 -18.79
C SER A 513 18.93 1.79 -18.05
N GLY A 514 19.68 0.89 -18.69
CA GLY A 514 19.77 -0.52 -18.31
C GLY A 514 20.35 -0.86 -16.93
N LEU A 515 20.99 0.09 -16.26
CA LEU A 515 21.48 -0.02 -14.86
C LEU A 515 21.07 1.20 -14.03
N ALA A 516 19.88 1.74 -14.26
CA ALA A 516 19.28 2.75 -13.40
C ALA A 516 18.27 2.15 -12.42
N ASN A 517 18.10 2.83 -11.30
CA ASN A 517 17.11 2.51 -10.28
C ASN A 517 15.67 2.71 -10.73
N GLY A 518 14.76 2.02 -10.05
CA GLY A 518 13.36 2.41 -9.94
C GLY A 518 13.22 3.78 -9.28
N ILE A 519 12.11 4.47 -9.54
CA ILE A 519 11.96 5.88 -9.10
C ILE A 519 12.03 6.03 -7.57
N PHE A 520 11.52 5.07 -6.79
CA PHE A 520 11.57 5.14 -5.33
C PHE A 520 13.00 4.96 -4.80
N MET A 521 13.69 3.89 -5.22
CA MET A 521 15.07 3.65 -4.81
C MET A 521 16.02 4.78 -5.21
N LYS A 522 15.81 5.38 -6.39
CA LYS A 522 16.56 6.54 -6.89
C LYS A 522 16.68 7.67 -5.88
N PHE A 523 15.63 7.93 -5.08
CA PHE A 523 15.63 8.99 -4.05
C PHE A 523 15.86 8.44 -2.64
N LEU A 524 15.41 7.22 -2.35
CA LEU A 524 15.62 6.58 -1.04
C LEU A 524 17.11 6.40 -0.74
N LYS A 525 17.92 6.01 -1.73
CA LYS A 525 19.33 5.67 -1.55
C LYS A 525 20.19 6.85 -1.09
N ASP A 526 19.87 8.05 -1.57
CA ASP A 526 20.57 9.29 -1.22
C ASP A 526 20.29 9.72 0.24
N ARG A 527 19.22 9.19 0.86
CA ARG A 527 18.77 9.55 2.22
C ARG A 527 18.92 8.45 3.26
N LEU A 528 19.02 7.17 2.86
CA LEU A 528 18.92 6.03 3.79
C LEU A 528 19.94 6.03 4.94
N LEU A 529 21.14 6.58 4.71
CA LEU A 529 22.22 6.62 5.70
C LEU A 529 22.10 7.78 6.71
N GLU A 530 21.10 8.65 6.59
CA GLU A 530 20.94 9.79 7.49
C GLU A 530 20.53 9.37 8.91
N ASN A 531 21.11 10.02 9.92
CA ASN A 531 20.78 9.78 11.34
C ASN A 531 19.48 10.50 11.74
N LYS A 532 18.36 10.04 11.18
CA LYS A 532 17.00 10.58 11.39
C LYS A 532 16.01 9.45 11.70
N LYS A 533 14.96 9.77 12.47
CA LYS A 533 13.81 8.86 12.65
C LYS A 533 13.28 8.46 11.27
N ILE A 534 13.07 7.17 11.03
CA ILE A 534 12.76 6.63 9.69
C ILE A 534 11.53 7.28 9.03
N THR A 535 10.56 7.75 9.82
CA THR A 535 9.40 8.50 9.29
C THR A 535 9.78 9.86 8.70
N VAL A 536 10.77 10.57 9.26
CA VAL A 536 11.24 11.87 8.76
C VAL A 536 12.13 11.67 7.53
N LEU A 537 12.96 10.62 7.55
CA LEU A 537 13.78 10.21 6.40
C LEU A 537 12.90 9.93 5.17
N LEU A 538 11.82 9.15 5.33
CA LEU A 538 10.88 8.87 4.24
C LEU A 538 10.07 10.10 3.79
N ASP A 539 9.80 11.06 4.68
CA ASP A 539 9.12 12.33 4.35
C ASP A 539 9.99 13.21 3.45
N GLU A 540 11.30 13.29 3.73
CA GLU A 540 12.28 13.98 2.87
C GLU A 540 12.46 13.27 1.52
N VAL A 541 12.40 11.92 1.48
CA VAL A 541 12.36 11.17 0.21
C VAL A 541 11.07 11.45 -0.58
N ALA A 542 9.94 11.65 0.11
CA ALA A 542 8.68 12.02 -0.54
C ALA A 542 8.73 13.43 -1.14
N GLU A 543 9.35 14.40 -0.43
CA GLU A 543 9.62 15.72 -1.00
C GLU A 543 10.53 15.63 -2.24
N ASP A 544 11.64 14.88 -2.15
CA ASP A 544 12.61 14.78 -3.24
C ASP A 544 12.03 14.09 -4.47
N MET A 545 11.22 13.05 -4.28
CA MET A 545 10.46 12.43 -5.38
C MET A 545 9.37 13.37 -5.93
N GLY A 546 8.76 14.21 -5.09
CA GLY A 546 7.81 15.25 -5.51
C GLY A 546 8.41 16.35 -6.38
N LYS A 547 9.74 16.53 -6.33
CA LYS A 547 10.50 17.43 -7.23
C LYS A 547 10.76 16.79 -8.61
N CYS A 548 10.48 15.49 -8.79
CA CYS A 548 10.71 14.78 -10.05
C CYS A 548 9.65 15.08 -11.12
N HIS A 549 10.05 15.60 -12.27
CA HIS A 549 9.12 15.89 -13.38
C HIS A 549 8.57 14.64 -14.08
N LEU A 550 9.28 13.50 -14.07
CA LEU A 550 8.88 12.28 -14.79
C LEU A 550 7.65 11.61 -14.16
N THR A 551 7.52 11.69 -12.83
CA THR A 551 6.47 11.01 -12.06
C THR A 551 5.39 11.92 -11.52
N LYS A 552 5.49 13.24 -11.74
CA LYS A 552 4.53 14.24 -11.25
C LYS A 552 3.10 13.93 -11.72
N GLY A 553 2.24 13.54 -10.78
CA GLY A 553 0.85 13.14 -11.05
C GLY A 553 0.66 11.68 -11.47
N LYS A 554 1.71 10.88 -11.54
CA LYS A 554 1.68 9.43 -11.81
C LYS A 554 2.08 8.57 -10.61
N GLN A 555 3.12 8.99 -9.87
CA GLN A 555 3.66 8.27 -8.71
C GLN A 555 4.07 9.28 -7.62
N ALA A 556 3.63 9.03 -6.39
CA ALA A 556 3.95 9.81 -5.19
C ALA A 556 4.07 8.86 -3.98
N LEU A 557 5.01 9.12 -3.08
CA LEU A 557 5.34 8.22 -1.97
C LEU A 557 4.27 8.36 -0.88
N GLU A 558 3.63 7.25 -0.49
CA GLU A 558 2.67 7.24 0.62
C GLU A 558 3.33 6.65 1.88
N ILE A 559 3.30 7.39 2.98
CA ILE A 559 3.81 6.95 4.28
C ILE A 559 2.63 6.58 5.19
N ARG A 560 2.61 5.36 5.71
CA ARG A 560 1.67 4.97 6.78
C ARG A 560 2.46 4.54 8.00
N SER A 561 2.37 5.28 9.10
CA SER A 561 3.17 5.04 10.30
C SER A 561 2.34 5.02 11.58
N SER A 562 2.73 4.13 12.49
CA SER A 562 2.32 4.13 13.90
C SER A 562 3.51 4.34 14.84
N LEU A 563 4.72 4.55 14.31
CA LEU A 563 5.95 4.64 15.09
C LEU A 563 5.93 5.87 16.02
N SER A 564 5.74 5.62 17.30
CA SER A 564 5.77 6.62 18.37
C SER A 564 7.21 7.07 18.68
N GLU A 565 8.06 6.12 19.07
CA GLU A 565 9.44 6.34 19.50
C GLU A 565 10.36 6.92 18.40
N LYS A 566 11.51 7.47 18.80
CA LYS A 566 12.50 8.07 17.89
C LYS A 566 13.48 7.01 17.37
N ARG A 567 12.97 5.99 16.65
CA ARG A 567 13.79 4.90 16.08
C ARG A 567 14.27 5.22 14.66
N ALA A 568 15.53 4.92 14.38
CA ALA A 568 16.22 5.15 13.12
C ALA A 568 16.89 3.86 12.62
N LEU A 569 17.17 3.74 11.31
CA LEU A 569 17.92 2.59 10.78
C LEU A 569 19.40 2.61 11.24
N THR A 570 19.88 3.81 11.58
CA THR A 570 21.17 4.16 12.19
C THR A 570 21.25 3.90 13.70
N ASP A 571 20.17 3.42 14.34
CA ASP A 571 20.21 3.05 15.76
C ASP A 571 21.26 1.95 16.01
N PRO A 572 22.11 2.07 17.03
CA PRO A 572 23.13 1.07 17.34
C PRO A 572 22.52 -0.19 17.95
N ILE A 573 23.18 -1.32 17.70
CA ILE A 573 22.80 -2.61 18.30
C ILE A 573 23.26 -2.61 19.77
N GLN A 574 22.37 -3.03 20.67
CA GLN A 574 22.65 -3.07 22.10
C GLN A 574 23.84 -3.97 22.42
N GLY A 575 24.68 -3.54 23.36
CA GLY A 575 25.99 -4.15 23.66
C GLY A 575 25.95 -5.67 23.85
N THR A 576 26.93 -6.36 23.27
CA THR A 576 26.93 -7.80 22.99
C THR A 576 27.11 -8.70 24.22
N THR A 577 26.10 -8.76 25.09
CA THR A 577 25.86 -9.98 25.87
C THR A 577 25.49 -11.09 24.89
N CYS A 578 26.41 -12.04 24.69
CA CYS A 578 26.31 -13.08 23.67
C CYS A 578 25.29 -14.17 24.06
N SER A 579 23.99 -13.84 23.94
CA SER A 579 22.91 -14.79 24.24
C SER A 579 22.86 -15.92 23.21
N ALA A 580 22.38 -17.09 23.63
CA ALA A 580 22.20 -18.24 22.74
C ALA A 580 21.29 -17.91 21.53
N GLU A 581 20.27 -17.07 21.74
CA GLU A 581 19.39 -16.54 20.68
C GLU A 581 20.19 -15.73 19.63
N SER A 582 21.09 -14.85 20.08
CA SER A 582 21.92 -14.03 19.21
C SER A 582 22.92 -14.90 18.44
N LEU A 583 23.55 -15.88 19.11
CA LEU A 583 24.40 -16.88 18.45
C LEU A 583 23.65 -17.67 17.37
N VAL A 584 22.44 -18.15 17.66
CA VAL A 584 21.62 -18.89 16.68
C VAL A 584 21.27 -18.00 15.47
N ARG A 585 20.83 -16.75 15.67
CA ARG A 585 20.59 -15.80 14.57
C ARG A 585 21.84 -15.52 13.74
N ASN A 586 22.97 -15.24 14.39
CA ASN A 586 24.24 -14.98 13.72
C ASN A 586 24.64 -16.20 12.86
N LEU A 587 24.55 -17.42 13.39
CA LEU A 587 24.89 -18.65 12.67
C LEU A 587 23.90 -18.96 11.53
N GLN A 588 22.61 -18.68 11.71
CA GLN A 588 21.59 -18.90 10.67
C GLN A 588 21.74 -17.90 9.52
N TRP A 589 21.97 -16.62 9.81
CA TRP A 589 22.26 -15.63 8.78
C TRP A 589 23.60 -15.84 8.07
N ALA A 590 24.65 -16.22 8.82
CA ALA A 590 25.98 -16.49 8.24
C ALA A 590 25.95 -17.66 7.26
N LYS A 591 25.20 -18.74 7.55
CA LYS A 591 25.02 -19.87 6.63
C LYS A 591 24.51 -19.43 5.26
N ALA A 592 23.61 -18.44 5.20
CA ALA A 592 23.05 -17.93 3.95
C ALA A 592 24.01 -17.04 3.13
N HIS A 593 25.19 -16.71 3.68
CA HIS A 593 26.17 -15.80 3.09
C HIS A 593 27.58 -16.38 2.97
N GLU A 594 27.74 -17.66 3.31
CA GLU A 594 29.00 -18.38 3.22
C GLU A 594 29.27 -18.79 1.76
N LEU A 595 30.21 -18.10 1.12
CA LEU A 595 30.77 -18.50 -0.17
C LEU A 595 31.72 -19.70 0.00
N PRO A 596 31.84 -20.60 -1.00
CA PRO A 596 32.89 -21.61 -1.01
C PRO A 596 34.29 -20.98 -1.07
N GLU A 597 35.28 -21.64 -0.48
CA GLU A 597 36.68 -21.21 -0.57
C GLU A 597 37.20 -21.35 -2.01
N SER A 598 37.91 -20.33 -2.50
CA SER A 598 38.58 -20.35 -3.81
C SER A 598 39.69 -21.41 -3.83
N MET A 599 39.68 -22.29 -4.84
CA MET A 599 40.50 -23.50 -4.89
C MET A 599 41.38 -23.57 -6.15
N CYS A 600 42.59 -24.09 -6.00
CA CYS A 600 43.54 -24.29 -7.09
C CYS A 600 43.58 -25.78 -7.48
N LEU A 601 42.95 -26.11 -8.60
CA LEU A 601 42.86 -27.46 -9.15
C LEU A 601 44.14 -27.82 -9.90
N LYS A 602 44.57 -29.08 -9.85
CA LYS A 602 45.82 -29.57 -10.45
C LYS A 602 45.55 -30.80 -11.29
N PHE A 603 45.75 -30.65 -12.59
CA PHE A 603 45.49 -31.68 -13.60
C PHE A 603 46.74 -32.56 -13.81
N GLN A 604 46.57 -33.78 -14.33
CA GLN A 604 47.65 -34.77 -14.45
C GLN A 604 48.73 -34.30 -15.43
N CYS A 605 48.32 -33.59 -16.49
CA CYS A 605 49.19 -32.87 -17.41
C CYS A 605 49.98 -31.71 -16.80
N GLY A 606 49.79 -31.39 -15.51
CA GLY A 606 50.53 -30.38 -14.75
C GLY A 606 49.95 -28.96 -14.81
N VAL A 607 48.88 -28.73 -15.58
CA VAL A 607 48.14 -27.46 -15.58
C VAL A 607 47.51 -27.21 -14.21
N GLN A 608 47.51 -25.96 -13.78
CA GLN A 608 46.83 -25.53 -12.56
C GLN A 608 45.79 -24.44 -12.88
N ILE A 609 44.57 -24.64 -12.40
CA ILE A 609 43.41 -23.79 -12.67
C ILE A 609 42.93 -23.20 -11.34
N GLN A 610 42.89 -21.88 -11.24
CA GLN A 610 42.23 -21.20 -10.14
C GLN A 610 40.73 -21.17 -10.43
N LEU A 611 39.96 -21.76 -9.52
CA LEU A 611 38.51 -21.66 -9.43
C LEU A 611 38.17 -20.72 -8.27
N GLY A 612 37.23 -19.81 -8.48
CA GLY A 612 36.80 -18.85 -7.46
C GLY A 612 35.32 -18.51 -7.55
N PHE A 613 34.83 -17.89 -6.48
CA PHE A 613 33.40 -17.68 -6.22
C PHE A 613 33.13 -16.26 -5.75
N ALA A 614 32.06 -15.63 -6.24
CA ALA A 614 31.56 -14.33 -5.79
C ALA A 614 30.04 -14.36 -5.62
N ALA A 615 29.50 -13.59 -4.68
CA ALA A 615 28.05 -13.45 -4.48
C ALA A 615 27.56 -12.12 -5.09
N GLU A 616 26.54 -12.18 -5.95
CA GLU A 616 25.80 -10.99 -6.40
C GLU A 616 24.59 -10.75 -5.48
N PHE A 617 23.91 -11.83 -5.07
CA PHE A 617 22.78 -11.88 -4.13
C PHE A 617 22.85 -13.16 -3.28
N SER A 618 22.03 -13.30 -2.22
CA SER A 618 22.00 -14.52 -1.40
C SER A 618 21.59 -15.77 -2.20
N ASN A 619 20.89 -15.64 -3.34
CA ASN A 619 20.60 -16.75 -4.26
C ASN A 619 21.37 -16.71 -5.60
N VAL A 620 22.28 -15.75 -5.79
CA VAL A 620 23.02 -15.57 -7.05
C VAL A 620 24.53 -15.59 -6.80
N MET A 621 25.21 -16.62 -7.30
CA MET A 621 26.66 -16.79 -7.21
C MET A 621 27.28 -16.82 -8.61
N ILE A 622 28.48 -16.27 -8.75
CA ILE A 622 29.30 -16.34 -9.95
C ILE A 622 30.49 -17.25 -9.68
N ILE A 623 30.69 -18.21 -10.57
CA ILE A 623 31.90 -19.03 -10.64
C ILE A 623 32.82 -18.40 -11.69
N TYR A 624 34.12 -18.33 -11.39
CA TYR A 624 35.13 -17.90 -12.35
C TYR A 624 36.35 -18.82 -12.38
N THR A 625 36.89 -19.07 -13.59
CA THR A 625 38.04 -19.95 -13.84
C THR A 625 39.16 -19.21 -14.58
N SER A 626 40.42 -19.39 -14.15
CA SER A 626 41.60 -18.97 -14.90
C SER A 626 42.77 -19.95 -14.77
N ILE A 627 43.57 -20.08 -15.83
CA ILE A 627 44.75 -20.94 -15.85
C ILE A 627 45.91 -20.18 -15.20
N VAL A 628 46.31 -20.59 -13.99
CA VAL A 628 47.39 -19.93 -13.21
C VAL A 628 48.76 -20.57 -13.42
N HIS A 629 48.82 -21.80 -13.92
CA HIS A 629 50.06 -22.42 -14.37
C HIS A 629 49.81 -23.30 -15.59
N LYS A 630 50.60 -23.09 -16.66
CA LYS A 630 50.64 -23.93 -17.85
C LYS A 630 52.08 -24.42 -18.08
N PRO A 631 52.35 -25.73 -18.01
CA PRO A 631 53.65 -26.30 -18.37
C PRO A 631 54.16 -25.87 -19.76
N PRO A 632 55.48 -25.89 -20.00
CA PRO A 632 56.07 -25.51 -21.30
C PRO A 632 55.81 -26.54 -22.40
N GLU A 633 55.53 -27.79 -22.03
CA GLU A 633 55.23 -28.91 -22.95
C GLU A 633 53.85 -28.79 -23.61
N ILE A 634 52.93 -28.02 -23.02
CA ILE A 634 51.57 -27.81 -23.55
C ILE A 634 51.58 -26.56 -24.42
N LEU A 635 51.18 -26.71 -25.69
CA LEU A 635 51.11 -25.63 -26.67
C LEU A 635 49.97 -24.66 -26.35
N MET A 636 48.76 -25.19 -26.18
CA MET A 636 47.55 -24.46 -25.85
C MET A 636 46.68 -25.27 -24.88
N CYS A 637 45.87 -24.57 -24.07
CA CYS A 637 44.88 -25.18 -23.19
C CYS A 637 43.75 -24.21 -22.85
N GLU A 638 42.54 -24.75 -22.67
CA GLU A 638 41.30 -24.03 -22.34
C GLU A 638 40.56 -24.76 -21.20
N ALA A 639 39.99 -23.98 -20.28
CA ALA A 639 39.42 -24.45 -19.03
C ALA A 639 37.97 -23.96 -18.86
N TYR A 640 37.01 -24.87 -18.80
CA TYR A 640 35.58 -24.55 -18.78
C TYR A 640 34.80 -25.39 -17.75
N VAL A 641 33.67 -24.86 -17.27
CA VAL A 641 32.75 -25.55 -16.33
C VAL A 641 31.51 -26.09 -17.03
N THR A 642 31.07 -27.28 -16.63
CA THR A 642 29.92 -28.01 -17.21
C THR A 642 29.29 -28.94 -16.15
N ASP A 643 28.23 -29.66 -16.53
CA ASP A 643 27.62 -30.75 -15.77
C ASP A 643 26.99 -30.31 -14.43
N PHE A 644 26.50 -29.08 -14.39
CA PHE A 644 25.79 -28.52 -13.24
C PHE A 644 24.46 -29.25 -12.93
N PRO A 645 23.94 -29.17 -11.69
CA PRO A 645 22.68 -29.81 -11.32
C PRO A 645 21.49 -29.21 -12.08
N LEU A 646 20.64 -30.09 -12.64
CA LEU A 646 19.46 -29.70 -13.44
C LEU A 646 18.48 -28.78 -12.70
N ASP A 647 18.48 -28.80 -11.36
CA ASP A 647 17.68 -27.89 -10.51
C ASP A 647 17.99 -26.39 -10.72
N LEU A 648 19.15 -26.05 -11.30
CA LEU A 648 19.59 -24.66 -11.50
C LEU A 648 19.23 -24.06 -12.87
N ASP A 649 18.75 -24.88 -13.82
CA ASP A 649 18.30 -24.49 -15.18
C ASP A 649 19.25 -23.52 -15.93
N ILE A 650 20.53 -23.89 -16.02
CA ILE A 650 21.58 -23.07 -16.64
C ILE A 650 21.66 -23.39 -18.14
N ASP A 651 21.41 -22.42 -19.04
CA ASP A 651 21.72 -22.61 -20.47
C ASP A 651 23.25 -22.68 -20.64
N PRO A 652 23.81 -23.77 -21.20
CA PRO A 652 25.25 -23.89 -21.44
C PRO A 652 25.80 -22.80 -22.37
N LYS A 653 24.94 -22.11 -23.15
CA LYS A 653 25.33 -20.95 -23.96
C LYS A 653 25.71 -19.74 -23.11
N ASP A 654 25.17 -19.61 -21.90
CA ASP A 654 25.34 -18.44 -21.03
C ASP A 654 26.41 -18.64 -19.95
N ALA A 655 26.97 -19.85 -19.86
CA ALA A 655 28.16 -20.18 -19.10
C ALA A 655 29.47 -19.84 -19.85
N ASN A 656 30.60 -19.90 -19.14
CA ASN A 656 31.97 -19.82 -19.66
C ASN A 656 32.28 -18.58 -20.51
N LYS A 657 31.76 -17.42 -20.10
CA LYS A 657 31.86 -16.15 -20.84
C LYS A 657 33.19 -15.43 -20.65
N GLY A 658 33.56 -14.58 -21.61
CA GLY A 658 34.78 -13.78 -21.56
C GLY A 658 34.68 -12.54 -20.65
N THR A 659 33.45 -12.12 -20.33
CA THR A 659 33.15 -11.04 -19.39
C THR A 659 32.00 -11.42 -18.45
N PRO A 660 31.90 -10.84 -17.24
CA PRO A 660 30.75 -11.08 -16.37
C PRO A 660 29.43 -10.56 -16.98
N GLU A 661 29.49 -9.46 -17.72
CA GLU A 661 28.33 -8.83 -18.36
C GLU A 661 27.65 -9.74 -19.40
N GLU A 662 28.42 -10.56 -20.12
CA GLU A 662 27.91 -11.61 -21.02
C GLU A 662 27.09 -12.70 -20.29
N THR A 663 27.26 -12.88 -18.98
CA THR A 663 26.44 -13.80 -18.14
C THR A 663 25.20 -13.13 -17.55
N GLY A 664 24.98 -11.84 -17.82
CA GLY A 664 23.98 -11.01 -17.15
C GLY A 664 24.37 -10.57 -15.74
N SER A 665 25.65 -10.69 -15.34
CA SER A 665 26.20 -10.12 -14.10
C SER A 665 26.74 -8.72 -14.38
N PHE A 666 26.02 -7.69 -13.93
CA PHE A 666 26.39 -6.29 -14.17
C PHE A 666 26.87 -5.54 -12.91
N LEU A 667 26.68 -6.13 -11.73
CA LEU A 667 26.80 -5.40 -10.45
C LEU A 667 28.17 -5.59 -9.79
N VAL A 668 28.74 -6.80 -9.90
CA VAL A 668 30.01 -7.22 -9.28
C VAL A 668 31.17 -7.36 -10.27
N SER A 669 30.99 -6.98 -11.54
CA SER A 669 32.00 -7.15 -12.60
C SER A 669 33.30 -6.37 -12.37
N LYS A 670 33.26 -5.34 -11.51
CA LYS A 670 34.43 -4.55 -11.10
C LYS A 670 35.32 -5.24 -10.07
N ASP A 671 34.73 -6.11 -9.26
CA ASP A 671 35.39 -6.78 -8.12
C ASP A 671 35.93 -8.18 -8.50
N LEU A 672 35.52 -8.69 -9.67
CA LEU A 672 35.95 -9.98 -10.21
C LEU A 672 37.36 -9.93 -10.84
N PRO A 673 38.19 -10.99 -10.68
CA PRO A 673 39.51 -11.06 -11.31
C PRO A 673 39.44 -11.14 -12.84
N LYS A 674 40.09 -10.19 -13.51
CA LYS A 674 40.13 -10.09 -14.98
C LYS A 674 40.83 -11.29 -15.62
N HIS A 675 40.48 -11.58 -16.87
CA HIS A 675 41.01 -12.71 -17.66
C HIS A 675 40.63 -14.10 -17.12
N CYS A 676 39.49 -14.21 -16.45
CA CYS A 676 38.82 -15.48 -16.20
C CYS A 676 37.73 -15.75 -17.26
N LEU A 677 37.24 -16.99 -17.33
CA LEU A 677 35.89 -17.26 -17.83
C LEU A 677 34.89 -17.22 -16.67
N TYR A 678 33.65 -16.79 -16.92
CA TYR A 678 32.61 -16.60 -15.89
C TYR A 678 31.35 -17.41 -16.18
N THR A 679 30.70 -17.91 -15.13
CA THR A 679 29.39 -18.58 -15.18
C THR A 679 28.51 -18.11 -14.01
N ARG A 680 27.30 -17.64 -14.29
CA ARG A 680 26.36 -17.09 -13.29
C ARG A 680 25.31 -18.13 -12.92
N LEU A 681 25.19 -18.43 -11.62
CA LEU A 681 24.22 -19.34 -11.03
C LEU A 681 23.15 -18.53 -10.31
N SER A 682 22.01 -18.29 -10.96
CA SER A 682 20.98 -17.32 -10.51
C SER A 682 19.88 -17.90 -9.60
N SER A 683 19.76 -19.23 -9.53
CA SER A 683 18.63 -19.92 -8.89
C SER A 683 19.02 -20.82 -7.72
N LEU A 684 19.99 -20.41 -6.88
CA LEU A 684 20.51 -21.29 -5.81
C LEU A 684 19.46 -21.73 -4.78
N GLN A 685 18.32 -21.02 -4.65
CA GLN A 685 17.20 -21.47 -3.81
C GLN A 685 16.55 -22.77 -4.28
N LYS A 686 16.68 -23.11 -5.58
CA LYS A 686 16.09 -24.30 -6.19
C LYS A 686 16.94 -25.56 -6.01
N LEU A 687 18.21 -25.41 -5.62
CA LEU A 687 19.18 -26.49 -5.43
C LEU A 687 18.78 -27.38 -4.24
N LYS A 688 18.39 -28.63 -4.52
CA LYS A 688 17.95 -29.60 -3.49
C LYS A 688 19.11 -30.37 -2.85
N GLU A 689 20.13 -30.69 -3.65
CA GLU A 689 21.29 -31.48 -3.25
C GLU A 689 22.55 -30.61 -3.12
N GLN A 690 23.75 -31.21 -3.19
CA GLN A 690 25.01 -30.46 -3.21
C GLN A 690 25.28 -29.89 -4.60
N LEU A 691 25.91 -28.71 -4.68
CA LEU A 691 26.42 -28.15 -5.93
C LEU A 691 27.68 -28.93 -6.32
N ILE A 692 27.48 -29.87 -7.24
CA ILE A 692 28.52 -30.67 -7.88
C ILE A 692 28.52 -30.29 -9.36
N PHE A 693 29.70 -30.09 -9.93
CA PHE A 693 29.91 -29.74 -11.35
C PHE A 693 31.31 -30.15 -11.81
N THR A 694 31.51 -30.24 -13.12
CA THR A 694 32.78 -30.63 -13.72
C THR A 694 33.58 -29.40 -14.16
N VAL A 695 34.88 -29.38 -13.85
CA VAL A 695 35.87 -28.53 -14.54
C VAL A 695 36.56 -29.38 -15.60
N CYS A 696 36.35 -29.03 -16.86
CA CYS A 696 37.02 -29.62 -18.01
C CYS A 696 38.27 -28.81 -18.37
N LEU A 697 39.32 -29.52 -18.80
CA LEU A 697 40.54 -28.97 -19.36
C LEU A 697 40.80 -29.62 -20.73
N SER A 698 40.67 -28.84 -21.78
CA SER A 698 41.07 -29.20 -23.15
C SER A 698 42.49 -28.69 -23.41
N TYR A 699 43.41 -29.51 -23.91
CA TYR A 699 44.81 -29.12 -24.08
C TYR A 699 45.56 -29.92 -25.15
N GLN A 700 46.61 -29.34 -25.71
CA GLN A 700 47.42 -29.93 -26.78
C GLN A 700 48.91 -29.90 -26.42
N TYR A 701 49.61 -31.02 -26.56
CA TYR A 701 51.06 -31.10 -26.38
C TYR A 701 51.84 -30.57 -27.59
N SER A 702 53.02 -30.00 -27.36
CA SER A 702 53.90 -29.51 -28.43
C SER A 702 54.38 -30.67 -29.30
N GLY A 703 54.02 -30.65 -30.59
CA GLY A 703 54.37 -31.70 -31.56
C GLY A 703 53.34 -32.82 -31.73
N LEU A 704 52.19 -32.76 -31.07
CA LEU A 704 51.04 -33.66 -31.30
C LEU A 704 49.86 -32.87 -31.87
N GLU A 705 49.16 -33.42 -32.88
CA GLU A 705 47.97 -32.81 -33.48
C GLU A 705 46.67 -33.13 -32.70
N GLU A 706 46.71 -34.14 -31.83
CA GLU A 706 45.56 -34.58 -31.04
C GLU A 706 45.37 -33.73 -29.77
N THR A 707 44.15 -33.24 -29.57
CA THR A 707 43.74 -32.52 -28.35
C THR A 707 43.26 -33.52 -27.31
N VAL A 708 43.80 -33.42 -26.10
CA VAL A 708 43.43 -34.26 -24.95
C VAL A 708 42.45 -33.49 -24.06
N GLU A 709 41.48 -34.21 -23.48
CA GLU A 709 40.54 -33.66 -22.51
C GLU A 709 40.67 -34.38 -21.16
N GLU A 710 41.06 -33.64 -20.10
CA GLU A 710 40.97 -34.09 -18.72
C GLU A 710 39.76 -33.44 -18.03
N LYS A 711 39.19 -34.11 -17.01
CA LYS A 711 38.02 -33.63 -16.26
C LYS A 711 38.19 -33.86 -14.77
N GLN A 712 37.84 -32.87 -13.97
CA GLN A 712 37.81 -32.97 -12.51
C GLN A 712 36.44 -32.53 -11.98
N GLU A 713 35.76 -33.43 -11.28
CA GLU A 713 34.53 -33.13 -10.54
C GLU A 713 34.85 -32.27 -9.30
N VAL A 714 34.03 -31.25 -9.06
CA VAL A 714 34.15 -30.30 -7.95
C VAL A 714 32.83 -30.28 -7.18
N ASN A 715 32.91 -30.42 -5.87
CA ASN A 715 31.78 -30.36 -4.95
C ASN A 715 32.01 -29.24 -3.94
N VAL A 716 31.10 -28.26 -3.89
CA VAL A 716 31.16 -27.10 -2.96
C VAL A 716 30.06 -27.12 -1.90
N GLY A 717 29.41 -28.27 -1.68
CA GLY A 717 28.33 -28.42 -0.71
C GLY A 717 27.10 -27.60 -1.11
N LYS A 718 26.48 -26.90 -0.15
CA LYS A 718 25.35 -25.99 -0.40
C LYS A 718 25.78 -24.54 -0.16
N PRO A 719 26.03 -23.74 -1.22
CA PRO A 719 26.49 -22.36 -1.09
C PRO A 719 25.33 -21.40 -0.77
N LEU A 720 25.63 -20.31 -0.05
CA LEU A 720 24.71 -19.21 0.22
C LEU A 720 23.32 -19.70 0.70
N ILE A 721 22.21 -19.17 0.16
CA ILE A 721 20.84 -19.50 0.62
C ILE A 721 20.49 -21.00 0.54
N ALA A 722 21.14 -21.78 -0.33
CA ALA A 722 20.89 -23.22 -0.43
C ALA A 722 21.16 -23.94 0.90
N LYS A 723 22.04 -23.38 1.74
CA LYS A 723 22.42 -23.89 3.07
C LYS A 723 21.29 -23.78 4.11
N LEU A 724 20.18 -23.12 3.80
CA LEU A 724 18.96 -23.06 4.61
C LEU A 724 17.88 -24.08 4.21
N ASP A 725 18.08 -24.85 3.12
CA ASP A 725 17.11 -25.84 2.62
C ASP A 725 15.69 -25.28 2.35
N ILE A 726 15.56 -24.02 1.92
CA ILE A 726 14.27 -23.33 1.65
C ILE A 726 13.42 -23.91 0.51
N HIS A 727 13.83 -25.03 -0.09
CA HIS A 727 13.00 -25.88 -0.95
C HIS A 727 12.19 -26.93 -0.15
N ARG A 728 12.59 -27.25 1.10
CA ARG A 728 11.85 -28.11 2.03
C ARG A 728 10.82 -27.30 2.80
N GLY A 729 9.64 -27.10 2.20
CA GLY A 729 8.47 -26.58 2.91
C GLY A 729 8.29 -27.31 4.26
N LEU A 730 8.18 -26.52 5.34
CA LEU A 730 8.39 -27.00 6.70
C LEU A 730 7.37 -28.05 7.14
N GLY A 731 7.74 -29.33 7.07
CA GLY A 731 6.99 -30.48 7.61
C GLY A 731 6.84 -30.49 9.14
N ARG A 732 7.10 -29.37 9.82
CA ARG A 732 6.80 -29.18 11.25
C ARG A 732 5.32 -28.90 11.39
N LYS A 733 4.60 -29.78 12.10
CA LYS A 733 3.20 -29.56 12.53
C LYS A 733 3.11 -28.48 13.61
N ALA A 734 3.43 -27.23 13.27
CA ALA A 734 2.82 -26.07 13.89
C ALA A 734 1.41 -25.90 13.31
N SER A 735 0.48 -25.33 14.09
CA SER A 735 -0.96 -25.39 13.83
C SER A 735 -1.45 -24.44 12.73
N PHE A 736 -1.15 -24.77 11.47
CA PHE A 736 -1.74 -24.14 10.28
C PHE A 736 -2.79 -25.05 9.64
N GLN A 737 -3.89 -25.27 10.36
CA GLN A 737 -5.08 -25.89 9.78
C GLN A 737 -5.94 -24.78 9.16
N THR A 738 -5.91 -24.67 7.84
CA THR A 738 -6.84 -23.82 7.07
C THR A 738 -8.28 -24.25 7.34
N CYS A 739 -9.07 -23.35 7.95
CA CYS A 739 -10.45 -23.63 8.33
C CYS A 739 -11.37 -23.67 7.11
N LEU A 740 -11.47 -24.84 6.47
CA LEU A 740 -12.50 -25.15 5.48
C LEU A 740 -13.88 -25.09 6.13
N LEU A 741 -14.61 -23.99 5.90
CA LEU A 741 -16.00 -23.83 6.33
C LEU A 741 -16.90 -24.80 5.57
N SER A 742 -17.45 -25.79 6.27
CA SER A 742 -18.49 -26.69 5.76
C SER A 742 -19.86 -26.28 6.29
N ASN A 743 -20.81 -26.04 5.39
CA ASN A 743 -22.18 -25.64 5.75
C ASN A 743 -23.03 -26.86 6.14
N GLY A 744 -23.53 -26.88 7.37
CA GLY A 744 -24.47 -27.88 7.90
C GLY A 744 -25.28 -27.32 9.08
N PRO A 745 -26.63 -27.42 9.09
CA PRO A 745 -27.45 -26.60 9.98
C PRO A 745 -27.93 -27.28 11.29
N TYR A 746 -28.10 -26.44 12.32
CA TYR A 746 -28.94 -26.59 13.53
C TYR A 746 -29.02 -27.95 14.27
N GLN A 747 -28.52 -27.95 15.53
CA GLN A 747 -29.36 -28.28 16.70
C GLN A 747 -28.78 -27.70 18.01
N SER A 748 -29.62 -27.58 19.05
CA SER A 748 -29.34 -26.80 20.27
C SER A 748 -28.84 -27.66 21.45
N PRO A 749 -28.10 -27.09 22.43
CA PRO A 749 -27.44 -27.85 23.49
C PRO A 749 -28.31 -28.06 24.74
N ALA A 750 -27.98 -29.10 25.53
CA ALA A 750 -28.54 -29.34 26.86
C ALA A 750 -27.55 -30.07 27.80
N SER A 751 -27.19 -29.41 28.92
CA SER A 751 -27.16 -29.92 30.32
C SER A 751 -26.91 -31.42 30.64
N THR A 752 -26.10 -31.87 31.63
CA THR A 752 -25.05 -31.26 32.51
C THR A 752 -24.13 -32.42 33.04
N PRO A 753 -23.45 -32.49 34.23
CA PRO A 753 -22.10 -33.09 34.28
C PRO A 753 -21.88 -34.29 35.24
N GLY A 754 -20.65 -34.82 35.24
CA GLY A 754 -20.11 -35.75 36.26
C GLY A 754 -19.28 -36.90 35.64
N VAL A 755 -18.28 -37.50 36.30
CA VAL A 755 -17.64 -37.26 37.61
C VAL A 755 -16.12 -37.52 37.49
N ALA A 756 -15.33 -36.95 38.40
CA ALA A 756 -13.86 -36.98 38.45
C ALA A 756 -13.20 -38.34 38.75
N GLY A 757 -11.87 -38.41 38.55
CA GLY A 757 -10.99 -39.56 38.86
C GLY A 757 -9.86 -39.70 37.83
N HIS A 758 -8.82 -38.85 37.84
CA HIS A 758 -7.56 -38.96 38.61
C HIS A 758 -6.59 -40.07 38.15
N TYR A 759 -5.35 -39.64 37.80
CA TYR A 759 -4.01 -40.21 38.09
C TYR A 759 -3.74 -41.73 37.96
N HIS A 760 -2.56 -42.23 37.55
CA HIS A 760 -1.24 -41.71 37.13
C HIS A 760 -0.67 -42.70 36.07
N SER A 761 0.02 -42.30 35.00
CA SER A 761 1.48 -42.05 34.87
C SER A 761 2.40 -43.29 34.97
N SER A 762 3.49 -43.29 34.18
CA SER A 762 4.64 -44.22 34.14
C SER A 762 4.39 -45.64 33.59
N GLN A 763 5.31 -46.31 32.86
CA GLN A 763 6.56 -45.89 32.19
C GLN A 763 6.95 -46.94 31.11
N ASP A 764 7.81 -46.60 30.16
CA ASP A 764 8.45 -47.55 29.22
C ASP A 764 9.38 -48.55 29.94
N PRO A 765 9.73 -49.70 29.31
CA PRO A 765 11.04 -49.71 28.62
C PRO A 765 11.15 -50.57 27.34
N PHE A 766 12.04 -50.15 26.44
CA PHE A 766 12.74 -50.96 25.42
C PHE A 766 13.91 -51.76 26.08
N PRO A 767 14.68 -52.65 25.41
CA PRO A 767 14.75 -52.98 23.96
C PRO A 767 14.73 -54.50 23.63
N ASP A 768 14.87 -54.90 22.36
CA ASP A 768 16.12 -55.50 21.82
C ASP A 768 16.05 -55.88 20.31
N MET A 769 17.21 -56.23 19.71
CA MET A 769 17.38 -56.57 18.29
C MET A 769 17.39 -58.09 18.00
N TYR A 770 17.08 -58.52 16.75
CA TYR A 770 18.05 -59.09 15.79
C TYR A 770 17.46 -59.84 14.55
N HIS A 771 18.24 -59.80 13.45
CA HIS A 771 18.39 -60.78 12.36
C HIS A 771 17.23 -61.25 11.42
N SER A 772 17.08 -60.51 10.31
CA SER A 772 17.39 -60.94 8.91
C SER A 772 17.23 -62.40 8.43
N HIS A 773 16.57 -62.59 7.28
CA HIS A 773 16.92 -63.58 6.23
C HIS A 773 16.40 -63.16 4.83
N ALA A 774 17.04 -63.69 3.77
CA ALA A 774 16.62 -63.59 2.34
C ALA A 774 16.44 -65.03 1.77
N SER A 775 16.09 -65.35 0.51
CA SER A 775 16.00 -64.62 -0.79
C SER A 775 15.14 -65.42 -1.82
N ASN A 776 14.88 -64.85 -3.02
CA ASN A 776 14.51 -65.53 -4.30
C ASN A 776 13.15 -66.29 -4.41
N SER A 777 12.56 -66.61 -5.59
CA SER A 777 12.53 -65.92 -6.91
C SER A 777 11.48 -66.54 -7.90
N SER A 778 10.70 -65.69 -8.60
CA SER A 778 10.15 -65.83 -9.99
C SER A 778 9.18 -66.96 -10.47
N ARG A 779 7.99 -66.52 -10.97
CA ARG A 779 7.16 -67.01 -12.13
C ARG A 779 6.45 -68.40 -12.00
N THR A 780 5.31 -68.71 -12.67
CA THR A 780 4.65 -68.14 -13.89
C THR A 780 3.08 -68.27 -13.89
N MET A 781 2.42 -67.64 -14.88
CA MET A 781 0.97 -67.52 -15.26
C MET A 781 0.38 -68.80 -15.96
N PRO A 782 -0.83 -68.88 -16.65
CA PRO A 782 -1.73 -67.83 -17.22
C PRO A 782 -3.27 -68.06 -17.42
N LEU A 783 -3.97 -67.01 -17.90
CA LEU A 783 -4.99 -66.96 -19.01
C LEU A 783 -5.34 -65.45 -19.26
N GLU A 784 -4.97 -64.79 -20.38
CA GLU A 784 -5.62 -64.65 -21.71
C GLU A 784 -6.96 -63.83 -21.75
N SER A 785 -7.27 -62.95 -22.72
CA SER A 785 -6.69 -62.65 -24.05
C SER A 785 -6.88 -61.19 -24.59
N CYS A 786 -5.83 -60.62 -25.21
CA CYS A 786 -5.68 -59.83 -26.48
C CYS A 786 -6.78 -58.85 -27.04
N HIS A 787 -6.53 -57.83 -27.90
CA HIS A 787 -5.52 -57.60 -28.98
C HIS A 787 -5.14 -56.09 -29.25
N CYS A 788 -4.32 -55.81 -30.30
CA CYS A 788 -3.56 -54.56 -30.59
C CYS A 788 -3.47 -54.26 -32.13
N SER A 789 -3.03 -53.13 -32.73
CA SER A 789 -2.82 -51.67 -32.41
C SER A 789 -2.24 -50.90 -33.65
N ARG A 790 -2.06 -49.56 -33.58
CA ARG A 790 -1.28 -48.61 -34.46
C ARG A 790 -1.91 -47.95 -35.74
N THR A 791 -1.91 -46.60 -35.75
CA THR A 791 -1.50 -45.55 -36.76
C THR A 791 -1.15 -45.90 -38.24
N PRO A 792 -1.14 -44.94 -39.24
CA PRO A 792 -1.73 -43.56 -39.38
C PRO A 792 -2.38 -43.22 -40.77
N ASP A 793 -2.73 -41.92 -41.00
CA ASP A 793 -3.10 -41.11 -42.22
C ASP A 793 -2.96 -41.70 -43.67
N PRO A 794 -3.86 -41.36 -44.66
CA PRO A 794 -3.74 -40.11 -45.46
C PRO A 794 -4.96 -39.47 -46.22
N LEU A 795 -4.88 -38.14 -46.44
CA LEU A 795 -5.27 -37.27 -47.59
C LEU A 795 -6.46 -37.57 -48.56
N THR A 796 -7.40 -36.60 -48.71
CA THR A 796 -7.77 -35.84 -49.97
C THR A 796 -8.98 -34.88 -49.71
N SER A 797 -8.92 -33.56 -49.99
CA SER A 797 -9.22 -32.81 -51.24
C SER A 797 -10.71 -32.80 -51.68
N SER A 798 -11.36 -31.70 -52.13
CA SER A 798 -10.90 -30.32 -52.44
C SER A 798 -12.06 -29.30 -52.75
N TYR A 799 -11.71 -28.00 -52.92
CA TYR A 799 -12.50 -26.84 -53.46
C TYR A 799 -13.60 -26.20 -52.57
N ARG A 800 -13.44 -24.94 -52.09
CA ARG A 800 -13.66 -23.59 -52.72
C ARG A 800 -15.15 -23.20 -52.86
N THR A 801 -15.64 -21.99 -52.54
CA THR A 801 -15.03 -20.70 -52.04
C THR A 801 -16.09 -19.96 -51.14
N HIS A 802 -16.07 -18.68 -50.71
CA HIS A 802 -15.37 -17.42 -51.08
C HIS A 802 -15.16 -16.48 -49.84
N GLN A 803 -15.07 -15.16 -50.03
CA GLN A 803 -14.92 -14.08 -49.02
C GLN A 803 -16.28 -13.41 -48.69
N TYR A 804 -16.52 -12.55 -47.68
CA TYR A 804 -15.73 -11.42 -47.15
C TYR A 804 -15.91 -11.17 -45.62
N ALA A 805 -15.50 -10.01 -45.08
CA ALA A 805 -14.96 -9.84 -43.73
C ALA A 805 -15.61 -8.73 -42.84
N SER A 806 -14.97 -8.45 -41.68
CA SER A 806 -15.18 -7.34 -40.72
C SER A 806 -16.28 -7.55 -39.65
N GLN A 807 -16.22 -7.03 -38.41
CA GLN A 807 -15.11 -6.51 -37.55
C GLN A 807 -15.60 -6.38 -36.08
N PHE A 808 -14.73 -5.85 -35.18
CA PHE A 808 -14.96 -5.58 -33.74
C PHE A 808 -15.05 -6.82 -32.82
N GLY A 809 -14.46 -6.81 -31.61
CA GLY A 809 -13.52 -5.84 -31.04
C GLY A 809 -13.14 -6.20 -29.59
N SER A 810 -11.86 -6.26 -29.26
CA SER A 810 -11.38 -6.62 -27.91
C SER A 810 -11.36 -5.41 -26.97
N SER A 811 -11.72 -5.61 -25.70
CA SER A 811 -11.48 -4.64 -24.64
C SER A 811 -10.15 -4.99 -23.97
N ASN A 812 -9.13 -4.17 -24.23
CA ASN A 812 -7.79 -4.35 -23.67
C ASN A 812 -7.68 -3.63 -22.32
N VAL A 813 -6.86 -4.16 -21.40
CA VAL A 813 -6.33 -3.36 -20.29
C VAL A 813 -5.34 -2.35 -20.87
N PRO A 814 -5.48 -1.03 -20.64
CA PRO A 814 -4.56 -0.04 -21.16
C PRO A 814 -3.25 -0.02 -20.35
N VAL A 815 -2.13 -0.22 -21.04
CA VAL A 815 -0.78 0.06 -20.55
C VAL A 815 -0.22 1.18 -21.44
N GLU A 816 -0.11 2.39 -20.91
CA GLU A 816 0.52 3.51 -21.63
C GLU A 816 2.02 3.51 -21.37
N THR A 817 2.79 2.92 -22.28
CA THR A 817 4.20 3.25 -22.47
C THR A 817 4.33 4.70 -22.91
N THR A 818 5.29 5.45 -22.36
CA THR A 818 5.57 6.81 -22.81
C THR A 818 6.46 6.78 -24.05
N ASP A 819 5.81 6.66 -25.21
CA ASP A 819 6.48 6.78 -26.50
C ASP A 819 6.74 8.25 -26.89
N GLU A 820 7.83 8.46 -27.64
CA GLU A 820 8.24 9.66 -28.37
C GLU A 820 8.23 11.04 -27.66
N ILE A 821 9.39 11.43 -27.11
CA ILE A 821 9.85 12.83 -27.12
C ILE A 821 11.23 12.89 -27.77
N THR A 822 11.34 13.60 -28.89
CA THR A 822 12.59 13.80 -29.63
C THR A 822 13.50 14.83 -28.95
N PHE A 823 14.73 14.43 -28.62
CA PHE A 823 15.74 15.34 -28.07
C PHE A 823 16.50 16.09 -29.18
N SER A 824 16.31 17.40 -29.26
CA SER A 824 17.18 18.30 -30.02
C SER A 824 18.37 18.76 -29.17
N PHE A 825 19.56 18.25 -29.45
CA PHE A 825 20.80 18.72 -28.80
C PHE A 825 21.22 20.09 -29.33
N SER A 826 21.00 21.14 -28.55
CA SER A 826 21.59 22.47 -28.79
C SER A 826 21.69 23.31 -27.52
N ASP A 827 22.77 23.13 -26.76
CA ASP A 827 23.59 24.30 -26.41
C ASP A 827 25.03 23.90 -26.05
N GLY A 828 26.01 24.64 -26.57
CA GLY A 828 27.43 24.33 -26.43
C GLY A 828 28.09 25.19 -25.36
N LEU A 829 28.48 24.59 -24.24
CA LEU A 829 29.29 25.25 -23.21
C LEU A 829 30.66 25.64 -23.76
N ARG A 830 30.80 26.91 -24.16
CA ARG A 830 32.09 27.51 -24.50
C ARG A 830 32.90 27.74 -23.23
N ILE A 831 34.01 27.01 -23.12
CA ILE A 831 35.11 27.36 -22.22
C ILE A 831 35.72 28.67 -22.74
N SER A 832 35.99 29.63 -21.84
CA SER A 832 36.82 30.79 -22.11
C SER A 832 37.90 30.93 -21.06
N GLU A 833 39.16 30.78 -21.46
CA GLU A 833 40.32 30.97 -20.58
C GLU A 833 40.57 32.46 -20.32
N LYS A 834 40.52 32.88 -19.04
CA LYS A 834 41.50 33.79 -18.40
C LYS A 834 41.22 34.02 -16.92
#